data_AF-A0A835M0N4-F1
#
_entry.id   AF-A0A835M0N4-F1
#
_cell.length_a   1.000
_cell.length_b   1.000
_cell.length_c   1.000
_cell.angle_alpha   90.00
_cell.angle_beta   90.00
_cell.angle_gamma   90.00
#
_symmetry.space_group_name_H-M   'P 1'
#
loop_
_entity.id
_entity.type
_entity.pdbx_description
1 polymer ?
#
loop_
_entity_poly.entity_id
_entity_poly.type
_entity_poly.pdbx_seq_one_letter_code
_entity_poly.pdbx_strand_id
1 'polypeptide(L)'
;MANSFRALCLLFLFIGLTNAHVNIFNPFNPFTWRFRTGARTNAGPIGNFNPFGQHENKPITEPNPSEQTAPIQINDPLKEQDLPADSKVAPNDFETVYKGAWELVSANAGISAMHLIVLPNNKAVMFDSTVLGPSQLQLPKGNCRQLKDTVDCWAHSAEYDITTTAVRPLKVETDTWCSSGGLNVDGTLIQAGGWGDGGHAVRYLETCDTCDWKEYPKTLSDIRWYSTQQILPDGSFIVVGGRNMPNYEFIPAAGQNNHKAYALPLLVETTDNIPGSENNLYPHVHLSTDGNLFIFANYRSILFNPKTGKTIRKFPDLPGGARNYPGTGASAVLPIKLDTRKKGKHIPVEVVICGGAPKEAYKTAEAKLPLLPALQTCGRIKITDTNAKWKIETMPAPRVMADMLILPTGDLLMINGAKTGCSGWEFAENPYFSPVLYRPTKPKDQRFKELEPSTIPRMYHSTAGVLPEGKILVAGSSTNNGYKYSGVKYPTELRVEKFSPPYLDPLLAAYTPRIENNFKGKTLKYGNAFQLNVAVNGVGEVKNTDLKVHIYSPPFTTHGYSMNQRLLVLAKGAVSKARNGSFRVQVTTPENGAIAPPGYYMLFAVYRGLPSKANNQNESERVLISEVLIRNKDGEELERKDLEAEASMALKACRPNSALTVCEVQEDVHRIMARGYFCSCMPVAVDTRDGIRLVFQVEPNQDFQGLVCEGANVLPSKFLEDAFRDGHGKIVNIRRLNEVVHSIDGWYRERGLFGLVSDLEILSGGIIRLQVSEAEVNNITIRFLDKRTGEPTTGKTKPETILRQLTTKKGQVYSLLQGKRDVETVLTMGIMEDVSIIPQPAGDTGKVDLIMNVVERVSGGFSAGGGISSGITSGPLSGLVGSFAYSHRNVFGRNQKLNVSWERGQIDSIFRINYTDPWIEGDDKRTSRSIMVQNSRTPGTLVHGNQPDSSNVTIGRITAGIEFSRPIRPNWSGTAGIIYQRAGARDERGNPLRKDYYSSPLTASGNTHDDMLLAKLESVYTDSGDHGSSMLVFNMEQGLPVMAEWLSFNRVNARARKGVELGPARFLLSLSGGHVLGSFSPHEAFAIGGTNSVRGYEEGAVGSGRSYVVGSGEVSFPMFGPVEGALFADYGSDLGSGPMVPGDPAGARLKPGSGYGYGFGIRVDSPLGPLRLEYAFNDRHARRFHFGVGHRN
;
A
#
# COMPACT_ATOMS: atom_id res chain seq x y z
N MET A 1 2.08 -38.31 10.70
CA MET A 1 1.29 -39.22 11.57
C MET A 1 2.13 -40.05 12.55
N ALA A 2 3.38 -40.42 12.27
CA ALA A 2 4.16 -41.30 13.16
C ALA A 2 4.76 -40.64 14.44
N ASN A 3 4.96 -39.31 14.46
CA ASN A 3 5.58 -38.64 15.63
C ASN A 3 4.57 -38.23 16.73
N SER A 4 3.27 -38.19 16.45
CA SER A 4 2.24 -37.85 17.43
C SER A 4 1.82 -39.02 18.32
N PHE A 5 2.09 -40.27 17.89
CA PHE A 5 1.77 -41.48 18.65
C PHE A 5 2.73 -41.73 19.83
N ARG A 6 3.98 -41.24 19.74
CA ARG A 6 4.98 -41.36 20.82
C ARG A 6 4.64 -40.52 22.05
N ALA A 7 3.96 -39.38 21.88
CA ALA A 7 3.54 -38.53 22.99
C ALA A 7 2.37 -39.12 23.79
N LEU A 8 1.51 -39.91 23.15
CA LEU A 8 0.38 -40.57 23.82
C LEU A 8 0.84 -41.76 24.68
N CYS A 9 1.86 -42.51 24.25
CA CYS A 9 2.42 -43.62 25.04
C CYS A 9 3.14 -43.15 26.33
N LEU A 10 3.65 -41.92 26.36
CA LEU A 10 4.34 -41.37 27.54
C LEU A 10 3.39 -40.87 28.63
N LEU A 11 2.12 -40.58 28.30
CA LEU A 11 1.11 -40.20 29.29
C LEU A 11 0.48 -41.40 30.01
N PHE A 12 0.56 -42.61 29.42
CA PHE A 12 0.10 -43.86 30.05
C PHE A 12 1.09 -44.44 31.07
N LEU A 13 2.31 -43.90 31.17
CA LEU A 13 3.39 -44.43 32.01
C LEU A 13 3.54 -43.76 33.39
N PHE A 14 2.67 -42.81 33.75
CA PHE A 14 2.75 -42.06 35.02
C PHE A 14 1.78 -42.49 36.12
N ILE A 15 1.10 -43.63 35.98
CA ILE A 15 0.28 -44.20 37.05
C ILE A 15 0.83 -45.59 37.37
N GLY A 16 1.58 -45.70 38.46
CA GLY A 16 2.13 -46.96 38.94
C GLY A 16 1.88 -47.18 40.43
N LEU A 17 1.47 -48.43 40.73
CA LEU A 17 1.37 -49.15 42.02
C LEU A 17 0.03 -48.92 42.78
N THR A 18 -0.79 -49.94 43.03
CA THR A 18 -0.47 -51.24 43.66
C THR A 18 -1.26 -52.47 43.13
N ASN A 19 -0.52 -53.57 42.89
CA ASN A 19 -0.80 -55.02 42.83
C ASN A 19 -2.23 -55.61 42.90
N ALA A 20 -2.59 -56.41 41.87
CA ALA A 20 -2.72 -57.89 41.94
C ALA A 20 -2.97 -58.52 40.54
N HIS A 21 -2.34 -59.67 40.27
CA HIS A 21 -2.26 -60.47 39.04
C HIS A 21 -3.64 -60.96 38.50
N VAL A 22 -3.85 -61.25 37.20
CA VAL A 22 -3.46 -62.48 36.47
C VAL A 22 -3.52 -62.29 34.93
N ASN A 23 -2.60 -63.00 34.25
CA ASN A 23 -2.25 -63.06 32.82
C ASN A 23 -3.32 -63.56 31.84
N ILE A 24 -3.12 -63.30 30.53
CA ILE A 24 -2.95 -64.34 29.48
C ILE A 24 -2.32 -63.74 28.19
N PHE A 25 -1.13 -64.29 27.87
CA PHE A 25 -0.42 -64.51 26.59
C PHE A 25 -0.13 -63.39 25.56
N ASN A 26 1.17 -63.10 25.46
CA ASN A 26 1.96 -62.86 24.24
C ASN A 26 2.73 -64.19 23.94
N PRO A 27 3.26 -64.48 22.73
CA PRO A 27 4.52 -63.85 22.34
C PRO A 27 4.72 -63.53 20.84
N PHE A 28 5.74 -62.72 20.64
CA PHE A 28 6.31 -62.12 19.43
C PHE A 28 7.07 -63.08 18.47
N ASN A 29 7.29 -62.51 17.26
CA ASN A 29 8.55 -62.44 16.49
C ASN A 29 8.86 -63.51 15.41
N PRO A 30 9.79 -63.24 14.46
CA PRO A 30 9.89 -62.15 13.46
C PRO A 30 10.28 -62.74 12.06
N PHE A 31 10.48 -61.96 10.98
CA PHE A 31 11.52 -62.22 9.97
C PHE A 31 11.59 -61.12 8.89
N THR A 32 12.68 -61.13 8.13
CA THR A 32 13.45 -59.99 7.63
C THR A 32 13.55 -59.95 6.08
N TRP A 33 13.56 -58.72 5.54
CA TRP A 33 14.44 -58.18 4.47
C TRP A 33 14.30 -58.54 2.96
N ARG A 34 14.60 -57.48 2.17
CA ARG A 34 15.36 -57.37 0.89
C ARG A 34 14.61 -57.16 -0.45
N PHE A 35 15.03 -56.07 -1.11
CA PHE A 35 14.91 -55.74 -2.53
C PHE A 35 15.69 -56.73 -3.43
N ARG A 36 15.14 -57.06 -4.60
CA ARG A 36 15.89 -57.07 -5.88
C ARG A 36 14.98 -57.07 -7.13
N THR A 37 15.45 -56.29 -8.08
CA THR A 37 15.14 -56.08 -9.51
C THR A 37 14.94 -57.35 -10.37
N GLY A 38 14.15 -57.24 -11.45
CA GLY A 38 14.20 -58.20 -12.56
C GLY A 38 13.06 -58.08 -13.59
N ALA A 39 13.36 -57.51 -14.76
CA ALA A 39 12.48 -57.10 -15.86
C ALA A 39 11.82 -58.19 -16.75
N ARG A 40 10.93 -57.69 -17.64
CA ARG A 40 10.48 -58.16 -18.99
C ARG A 40 9.17 -58.97 -19.03
N THR A 41 8.20 -58.77 -19.94
CA THR A 41 8.06 -57.95 -21.17
C THR A 41 6.59 -57.95 -21.67
N ASN A 42 6.15 -56.81 -22.23
CA ASN A 42 5.33 -56.56 -23.45
C ASN A 42 3.86 -57.02 -23.61
N ALA A 43 2.96 -56.03 -23.74
CA ALA A 43 2.08 -55.71 -24.89
C ALA A 43 1.30 -54.41 -24.56
N GLY A 44 1.44 -53.29 -25.28
CA GLY A 44 0.65 -52.93 -26.48
C GLY A 44 -0.61 -52.09 -26.13
N PRO A 45 -0.73 -50.80 -26.53
CA PRO A 45 -1.75 -49.89 -26.01
C PRO A 45 -2.98 -49.75 -26.93
N ILE A 46 -4.17 -49.67 -26.32
CA ILE A 46 -5.46 -49.24 -26.91
C ILE A 46 -5.92 -48.10 -25.99
N GLY A 47 -6.09 -46.85 -26.42
CA GLY A 47 -7.05 -46.40 -27.42
C GLY A 47 -8.23 -45.77 -26.68
N ASN A 48 -8.14 -44.49 -26.33
CA ASN A 48 -9.25 -43.72 -25.77
C ASN A 48 -9.78 -42.76 -26.84
N PHE A 49 -11.04 -42.96 -27.23
CA PHE A 49 -11.85 -42.02 -27.97
C PHE A 49 -13.01 -41.51 -27.10
N ASN A 50 -13.35 -40.26 -27.42
CA ASN A 50 -14.16 -39.26 -26.74
C ASN A 50 -15.65 -39.61 -26.57
N PRO A 51 -16.42 -38.86 -25.74
CA PRO A 51 -17.25 -37.82 -26.36
C PRO A 51 -17.34 -36.46 -25.60
N PHE A 52 -17.22 -35.38 -26.39
CA PHE A 52 -17.86 -34.04 -26.34
C PHE A 52 -17.96 -33.25 -25.01
N GLY A 53 -17.63 -31.96 -24.90
CA GLY A 53 -17.17 -30.94 -25.84
C GLY A 53 -17.30 -29.52 -25.25
N GLN A 54 -16.31 -28.65 -25.57
CA GLN A 54 -16.34 -27.17 -25.70
C GLN A 54 -16.63 -26.27 -24.47
N HIS A 55 -15.94 -25.14 -24.22
CA HIS A 55 -15.03 -24.30 -25.01
C HIS A 55 -13.97 -23.63 -24.08
N GLU A 56 -12.72 -23.57 -24.54
CA GLU A 56 -11.52 -23.14 -23.79
C GLU A 56 -11.03 -21.73 -24.18
N ASN A 57 -10.49 -21.04 -23.17
CA ASN A 57 -9.45 -20.00 -23.26
C ASN A 57 -8.21 -20.49 -24.04
N LYS A 58 -7.36 -19.58 -24.54
CA LYS A 58 -5.89 -19.72 -24.37
C LYS A 58 -5.09 -18.44 -24.65
N PRO A 59 -3.98 -18.24 -23.89
CA PRO A 59 -2.91 -17.29 -24.19
C PRO A 59 -1.79 -17.92 -25.05
N ILE A 60 -0.89 -17.05 -25.54
CA ILE A 60 0.20 -17.32 -26.49
C ILE A 60 1.56 -17.05 -25.80
N THR A 61 2.60 -17.84 -26.10
CA THR A 61 4.00 -17.33 -26.17
C THR A 61 4.94 -18.24 -26.99
N GLU A 62 5.72 -17.55 -27.84
CA GLU A 62 6.97 -17.86 -28.59
C GLU A 62 7.02 -18.93 -29.70
N PRO A 63 7.72 -18.58 -30.81
CA PRO A 63 8.78 -19.46 -31.34
C PRO A 63 9.98 -18.76 -32.04
N ASN A 64 11.04 -19.53 -32.30
CA ASN A 64 12.09 -19.38 -33.34
C ASN A 64 12.78 -20.77 -33.52
N PRO A 65 13.59 -21.11 -34.56
CA PRO A 65 13.99 -20.42 -35.81
C PRO A 65 13.99 -21.31 -37.10
N SER A 66 14.52 -20.73 -38.20
CA SER A 66 15.10 -21.31 -39.46
C SER A 66 14.26 -21.50 -40.72
N GLU A 67 14.51 -20.68 -41.77
CA GLU A 67 14.94 -21.12 -43.12
C GLU A 67 15.37 -19.94 -44.03
N GLN A 68 16.27 -20.22 -44.97
CA GLN A 68 17.06 -19.30 -45.81
C GLN A 68 16.45 -19.04 -47.21
N THR A 69 16.73 -17.83 -47.76
CA THR A 69 16.98 -17.47 -49.21
C THR A 69 15.85 -17.66 -50.24
N ALA A 70 15.53 -16.80 -51.21
CA ALA A 70 16.03 -15.50 -51.72
C ALA A 70 14.92 -14.87 -52.67
N PRO A 71 15.19 -13.95 -53.63
CA PRO A 71 14.73 -12.56 -53.63
C PRO A 71 13.71 -12.21 -54.75
N ILE A 72 12.82 -11.22 -54.58
CA ILE A 72 12.06 -10.64 -55.71
C ILE A 72 11.95 -9.11 -55.62
N GLN A 73 11.94 -8.51 -56.82
CA GLN A 73 12.24 -7.17 -57.27
C GLN A 73 11.28 -6.03 -56.88
N ILE A 74 11.86 -4.84 -56.99
CA ILE A 74 11.28 -3.50 -57.12
C ILE A 74 10.27 -3.45 -58.28
N ASN A 75 9.10 -2.85 -58.03
CA ASN A 75 8.32 -2.14 -59.05
C ASN A 75 7.67 -0.90 -58.41
N ASP A 76 7.95 0.25 -59.03
CA ASP A 76 7.35 1.56 -58.77
C ASP A 76 6.11 1.73 -59.70
N PRO A 77 5.40 2.87 -59.73
CA PRO A 77 4.08 3.04 -59.12
C PRO A 77 2.96 3.24 -60.16
N LEU A 78 1.71 2.85 -59.85
CA LEU A 78 0.55 3.21 -60.67
C LEU A 78 -0.67 3.66 -59.86
N LYS A 79 -0.97 4.94 -60.09
CA LYS A 79 -2.27 5.55 -60.45
C LYS A 79 -3.27 5.97 -59.36
N GLU A 80 -3.47 7.29 -59.36
CA GLU A 80 -4.69 8.01 -59.01
C GLU A 80 -5.93 7.37 -59.64
N GLN A 81 -6.98 7.13 -58.85
CA GLN A 81 -8.32 7.73 -59.00
C GLN A 81 -9.30 7.05 -58.04
N ASP A 82 -9.83 7.82 -57.09
CA ASP A 82 -11.26 7.93 -56.75
C ASP A 82 -11.42 8.61 -55.38
N LEU A 83 -11.74 9.91 -55.40
CA LEU A 83 -12.12 10.70 -54.22
C LEU A 83 -13.46 11.39 -54.50
N PRO A 84 -14.47 11.25 -53.60
CA PRO A 84 -15.62 12.14 -53.59
C PRO A 84 -15.18 13.55 -53.19
N ALA A 85 -15.62 14.53 -53.96
CA ALA A 85 -15.42 15.96 -53.71
C ALA A 85 -16.22 16.42 -52.49
N ASP A 86 -15.56 16.62 -51.35
CA ASP A 86 -15.59 17.87 -50.55
C ASP A 86 -14.79 17.67 -49.25
N SER A 87 -13.49 17.94 -49.26
CA SER A 87 -12.79 18.37 -48.04
C SER A 87 -11.54 19.17 -48.40
N LYS A 88 -11.43 20.38 -47.85
CA LYS A 88 -10.20 21.19 -47.91
C LYS A 88 -9.15 20.52 -47.02
N VAL A 89 -8.41 19.55 -47.56
CA VAL A 89 -7.32 18.85 -46.87
C VAL A 89 -6.12 19.79 -46.70
N ALA A 90 -5.74 20.07 -45.46
CA ALA A 90 -4.46 20.73 -45.15
C ALA A 90 -3.30 19.80 -45.54
N PRO A 91 -2.13 20.32 -45.97
CA PRO A 91 -1.02 19.45 -46.40
C PRO A 91 -0.58 18.53 -45.26
N ASN A 92 -0.31 17.27 -45.59
CA ASN A 92 0.07 16.24 -44.61
C ASN A 92 1.41 16.63 -43.97
N ASP A 93 1.40 16.91 -42.66
CA ASP A 93 2.60 16.87 -41.82
C ASP A 93 3.29 15.50 -41.98
N PHE A 94 4.60 15.40 -41.73
CA PHE A 94 5.29 14.12 -41.77
C PHE A 94 4.66 13.17 -40.73
N GLU A 95 4.23 12.00 -41.20
CA GLU A 95 3.78 10.92 -40.31
C GLU A 95 4.95 9.96 -40.09
N THR A 96 5.06 9.44 -38.87
CA THR A 96 6.07 8.45 -38.50
C THR A 96 5.50 7.39 -37.56
N VAL A 97 6.04 6.17 -37.70
CA VAL A 97 5.82 5.06 -36.78
C VAL A 97 6.65 5.19 -35.49
N TYR A 98 7.69 6.04 -35.48
CA TYR A 98 8.51 6.31 -34.31
C TYR A 98 7.65 6.81 -33.14
N LYS A 99 7.70 6.09 -32.02
CA LYS A 99 6.93 6.39 -30.81
C LYS A 99 7.68 7.28 -29.82
N GLY A 100 8.92 7.65 -30.13
CA GLY A 100 9.82 8.37 -29.24
C GLY A 100 10.83 7.45 -28.55
N ALA A 101 11.75 8.03 -27.80
CA ALA A 101 12.76 7.30 -27.04
C ALA A 101 13.11 8.00 -25.72
N TRP A 102 13.49 7.20 -24.74
CA TRP A 102 13.92 7.65 -23.41
C TRP A 102 15.44 7.60 -23.28
N GLU A 103 15.99 8.59 -22.58
CA GLU A 103 17.41 8.71 -22.29
C GLU A 103 17.58 9.07 -20.81
N LEU A 104 18.23 8.21 -20.03
CA LEU A 104 18.64 8.53 -18.66
C LEU A 104 19.87 9.44 -18.72
N VAL A 105 19.71 10.72 -18.39
CA VAL A 105 20.78 11.72 -18.50
C VAL A 105 21.49 12.00 -17.19
N SER A 106 20.84 11.78 -16.05
CA SER A 106 21.50 11.79 -14.75
C SER A 106 20.98 10.66 -13.87
N ALA A 107 21.88 9.86 -13.33
CA ALA A 107 21.56 8.80 -12.39
C ALA A 107 21.15 9.33 -11.01
N ASN A 108 21.54 10.58 -10.69
CA ASN A 108 21.25 11.20 -9.42
C ASN A 108 21.47 12.72 -9.50
N ALA A 109 20.39 13.50 -9.40
CA ALA A 109 20.45 14.95 -9.30
C ALA A 109 20.56 15.47 -7.85
N GLY A 110 20.62 14.57 -6.86
CA GLY A 110 20.74 14.86 -5.44
C GLY A 110 19.45 15.36 -4.76
N ILE A 111 18.52 15.95 -5.52
CA ILE A 111 17.22 16.43 -5.04
C ILE A 111 16.07 15.87 -5.90
N SER A 112 14.88 15.74 -5.31
CA SER A 112 13.66 15.36 -6.03
C SER A 112 12.98 16.61 -6.60
N ALA A 113 12.67 16.61 -7.89
CA ALA A 113 12.09 17.77 -8.56
C ALA A 113 10.56 17.86 -8.38
N MET A 114 10.08 18.24 -7.19
CA MET A 114 8.66 18.58 -6.95
C MET A 114 8.22 19.79 -7.78
N HIS A 115 9.13 20.73 -8.00
CA HIS A 115 8.95 21.89 -8.85
C HIS A 115 10.05 21.92 -9.91
N LEU A 116 9.69 22.30 -11.14
CA LEU A 116 10.63 22.40 -12.25
C LEU A 116 10.28 23.56 -13.17
N ILE A 117 11.30 24.30 -13.60
CA ILE A 117 11.20 25.30 -14.65
C ILE A 117 12.50 25.38 -15.47
N VAL A 118 12.36 25.57 -16.78
CA VAL A 118 13.49 25.77 -17.70
C VAL A 118 13.80 27.26 -17.81
N LEU A 119 15.04 27.64 -17.57
CA LEU A 119 15.52 29.01 -17.61
C LEU A 119 16.05 29.43 -18.99
N PRO A 120 16.11 30.74 -19.29
CA PRO A 120 16.64 31.27 -20.55
C PRO A 120 18.11 30.93 -20.85
N ASN A 121 18.90 30.62 -19.82
CA ASN A 121 20.34 30.32 -19.90
C ASN A 121 20.63 28.83 -20.16
N ASN A 122 19.66 28.05 -20.63
CA ASN A 122 19.76 26.61 -20.89
C ASN A 122 20.07 25.77 -19.63
N LYS A 123 19.63 26.26 -18.47
CA LYS A 123 19.59 25.51 -17.21
C LYS A 123 18.13 25.27 -16.81
N ALA A 124 17.90 24.34 -15.91
CA ALA A 124 16.63 24.12 -15.25
C ALA A 124 16.81 24.31 -13.75
N VAL A 125 15.80 24.81 -13.07
CA VAL A 125 15.78 24.89 -11.61
C VAL A 125 14.82 23.83 -11.11
N MET A 126 15.32 23.00 -10.20
CA MET A 126 14.58 21.93 -9.55
C MET A 126 14.62 22.18 -8.05
N PHE A 127 13.52 21.96 -7.34
CA PHE A 127 13.51 22.09 -5.88
C PHE A 127 12.39 21.29 -5.24
N ASP A 128 12.64 20.89 -3.99
CA ASP A 128 11.70 20.19 -3.13
C ASP A 128 11.35 21.07 -1.90
N SER A 129 11.02 20.46 -0.77
CA SER A 129 10.76 21.11 0.50
C SER A 129 11.95 20.95 1.46
N THR A 130 12.13 21.96 2.31
CA THR A 130 13.16 22.00 3.35
C THR A 130 12.84 21.14 4.58
N VAL A 131 11.61 20.65 4.71
CA VAL A 131 11.15 19.88 5.89
C VAL A 131 11.11 18.37 5.67
N LEU A 132 11.52 17.89 4.49
CA LEU A 132 11.52 16.46 4.14
C LEU A 132 12.76 15.70 4.63
N GLY A 133 13.65 16.40 5.35
CA GLY A 133 14.91 15.84 5.83
C GLY A 133 16.02 15.93 4.79
N PRO A 134 17.15 15.23 5.03
CA PRO A 134 18.35 15.36 4.21
C PRO A 134 18.13 14.85 2.79
N SER A 135 18.44 15.69 1.80
CA SER A 135 18.58 15.28 0.41
C SER A 135 19.92 14.56 0.18
N GLN A 136 20.22 14.14 -1.04
CA GLN A 136 21.55 13.61 -1.40
C GLN A 136 22.48 14.70 -1.97
N LEU A 137 22.09 15.98 -1.86
CA LEU A 137 22.89 17.11 -2.28
C LEU A 137 23.22 17.98 -1.06
N GLN A 138 24.49 18.26 -0.82
CA GLN A 138 24.92 19.14 0.27
C GLN A 138 25.16 20.56 -0.20
N LEU A 139 24.90 21.52 0.68
CA LEU A 139 25.31 22.91 0.50
C LEU A 139 26.83 23.04 0.70
N PRO A 140 27.49 24.04 0.07
CA PRO A 140 28.89 24.33 0.30
C PRO A 140 29.19 24.56 1.80
N LYS A 141 30.38 24.13 2.25
CA LYS A 141 30.81 24.29 3.65
C LYS A 141 30.66 25.76 4.11
N GLY A 142 30.04 25.97 5.27
CA GLY A 142 29.79 27.29 5.83
C GLY A 142 28.54 28.00 5.27
N ASN A 143 27.87 27.45 4.25
CA ASN A 143 26.66 28.00 3.66
C ASN A 143 25.38 27.25 4.07
N CYS A 144 25.39 26.58 5.22
CA CYS A 144 24.23 25.84 5.73
C CYS A 144 23.11 26.79 6.18
N ARG A 145 21.87 26.30 6.14
CA ARG A 145 20.70 26.99 6.71
C ARG A 145 20.73 26.88 8.23
N GLN A 146 20.53 28.00 8.91
CA GLN A 146 20.53 28.08 10.37
C GLN A 146 19.11 27.96 10.88
N LEU A 147 18.81 26.90 11.63
CA LEU A 147 17.55 26.72 12.34
C LEU A 147 17.75 27.08 13.81
N LYS A 148 16.65 27.29 14.57
CA LYS A 148 16.74 27.73 15.97
C LYS A 148 17.57 26.79 16.85
N ASP A 149 17.42 25.48 16.62
CA ASP A 149 18.00 24.43 17.48
C ASP A 149 18.97 23.51 16.71
N THR A 150 19.07 23.64 15.38
CA THR A 150 19.89 22.76 14.52
C THR A 150 20.44 23.50 13.30
N VAL A 151 21.35 22.87 12.57
CA VAL A 151 21.87 23.38 11.29
C VAL A 151 21.48 22.40 10.18
N ASP A 152 20.91 22.92 9.09
CA ASP A 152 20.58 22.13 7.90
C ASP A 152 21.59 22.44 6.79
N CYS A 153 22.47 21.47 6.52
CA CYS A 153 23.50 21.59 5.49
C CYS A 153 23.11 20.91 4.16
N TRP A 154 21.85 20.52 3.99
CA TRP A 154 21.36 19.87 2.78
C TRP A 154 20.73 20.88 1.82
N ALA A 155 20.95 20.69 0.54
CA ALA A 155 20.36 21.52 -0.50
C ALA A 155 18.97 20.99 -0.83
N HIS A 156 17.98 21.89 -0.82
CA HIS A 156 16.59 21.61 -1.18
C HIS A 156 16.20 22.24 -2.51
N SER A 157 17.13 22.94 -3.14
CA SER A 157 17.03 23.52 -4.47
C SER A 157 18.33 23.30 -5.21
N ALA A 158 18.25 23.12 -6.53
CA ALA A 158 19.41 22.97 -7.38
C ALA A 158 19.16 23.57 -8.76
N GLU A 159 20.25 24.11 -9.31
CA GLU A 159 20.35 24.46 -10.72
C GLU A 159 20.95 23.27 -11.47
N TYR A 160 20.25 22.80 -12.50
CA TYR A 160 20.60 21.65 -13.33
C TYR A 160 20.98 22.16 -14.74
N ASP A 161 22.20 21.91 -15.18
CA ASP A 161 22.62 22.25 -16.53
C ASP A 161 22.09 21.21 -17.53
N ILE A 162 21.31 21.66 -18.53
CA ILE A 162 20.62 20.77 -19.47
C ILE A 162 21.60 20.05 -20.42
N THR A 163 22.77 20.65 -20.66
CA THR A 163 23.79 20.13 -21.58
C THR A 163 24.82 19.30 -20.83
N THR A 164 25.36 19.81 -19.73
CA THR A 164 26.46 19.17 -19.01
C THR A 164 25.98 18.15 -17.98
N THR A 165 24.69 18.20 -17.61
CA THR A 165 24.08 17.44 -16.50
C THR A 165 24.64 17.78 -15.11
N ALA A 166 25.49 18.81 -15.02
CA ALA A 166 26.03 19.30 -13.77
C ALA A 166 24.91 19.86 -12.88
N VAL A 167 25.03 19.60 -11.59
CA VAL A 167 24.10 20.07 -10.57
C VAL A 167 24.83 21.03 -9.64
N ARG A 168 24.27 22.23 -9.49
CA ARG A 168 24.75 23.22 -8.53
C ARG A 168 23.73 23.37 -7.39
N PRO A 169 24.11 23.12 -6.13
CA PRO A 169 23.22 23.36 -5.00
C PRO A 169 22.88 24.84 -4.87
N LEU A 170 21.61 25.12 -4.59
CA LEU A 170 21.07 26.45 -4.28
C LEU A 170 20.58 26.46 -2.83
N LYS A 171 20.89 27.53 -2.11
CA LYS A 171 20.43 27.68 -0.72
C LYS A 171 19.06 28.32 -0.71
N VAL A 172 18.12 27.68 -0.01
CA VAL A 172 16.80 28.26 0.27
C VAL A 172 16.57 28.26 1.78
N GLU A 173 16.20 29.41 2.32
CA GLU A 173 16.03 29.72 3.73
C GLU A 173 14.61 29.48 4.22
N THR A 174 13.60 29.72 3.39
CA THR A 174 12.19 29.49 3.75
C THR A 174 11.60 28.32 2.99
N ASP A 175 10.65 27.59 3.56
CA ASP A 175 10.18 26.33 2.97
C ASP A 175 9.33 26.50 1.68
N THR A 176 9.69 25.78 0.62
CA THR A 176 9.07 25.86 -0.72
C THR A 176 7.99 24.81 -0.99
N TRP A 177 7.55 24.04 0.01
CA TRP A 177 6.66 22.89 -0.18
C TRP A 177 5.34 23.28 -0.83
N CYS A 178 4.98 22.61 -1.94
CA CYS A 178 3.75 22.82 -2.70
C CYS A 178 3.49 24.31 -2.96
N SER A 179 4.44 24.96 -3.62
CA SER A 179 4.39 26.38 -3.95
C SER A 179 4.13 26.61 -5.44
N SER A 180 4.28 27.85 -5.92
CA SER A 180 4.01 28.25 -7.31
C SER A 180 5.11 29.15 -7.86
N GLY A 181 5.16 29.34 -9.19
CA GLY A 181 6.20 30.18 -9.78
C GLY A 181 5.99 30.53 -11.26
N GLY A 182 6.91 31.35 -11.79
CA GLY A 182 6.95 31.77 -13.18
C GLY A 182 8.15 32.67 -13.49
N LEU A 183 8.43 32.90 -14.78
CA LEU A 183 9.50 33.80 -15.22
C LEU A 183 8.96 35.22 -15.43
N ASN A 184 9.67 36.20 -14.88
CA ASN A 184 9.41 37.61 -15.15
C ASN A 184 9.95 38.05 -16.51
N VAL A 185 9.75 39.32 -16.88
CA VAL A 185 10.11 39.91 -18.18
C VAL A 185 11.59 39.73 -18.55
N ASP A 186 12.47 39.79 -17.55
CA ASP A 186 13.93 39.65 -17.67
C ASP A 186 14.41 38.19 -17.61
N GLY A 187 13.51 37.23 -17.38
CA GLY A 187 13.85 35.82 -17.20
C GLY A 187 14.20 35.43 -15.76
N THR A 188 14.07 36.34 -14.80
CA THR A 188 14.20 36.02 -13.37
C THR A 188 13.04 35.13 -12.92
N LEU A 189 13.36 34.03 -12.23
CA LEU A 189 12.35 33.15 -11.64
C LEU A 189 11.76 33.83 -10.39
N ILE A 190 10.45 34.02 -10.40
CA ILE A 190 9.67 34.47 -9.24
C ILE A 190 8.86 33.28 -8.74
N GLN A 191 9.15 32.86 -7.52
CA GLN A 191 8.48 31.77 -6.83
C GLN A 191 7.70 32.36 -5.63
N ALA A 192 6.48 31.85 -5.38
CA ALA A 192 5.58 32.37 -4.36
C ALA A 192 4.95 31.26 -3.53
N GLY A 193 4.93 31.47 -2.21
CA GLY A 193 4.32 30.57 -1.24
C GLY A 193 5.19 29.38 -0.84
N GLY A 194 4.57 28.45 -0.14
CA GLY A 194 5.24 27.34 0.53
C GLY A 194 4.51 26.92 1.81
N TRP A 195 5.16 26.12 2.64
CA TRP A 195 4.64 25.72 3.96
C TRP A 195 5.35 26.49 5.09
N GLY A 196 4.72 26.59 6.27
CA GLY A 196 5.33 27.18 7.46
C GLY A 196 5.88 28.60 7.23
N ASP A 197 7.19 28.77 7.41
CA ASP A 197 7.91 30.05 7.23
C ASP A 197 7.95 30.55 5.78
N GLY A 198 7.73 29.67 4.81
CA GLY A 198 7.62 30.01 3.39
C GLY A 198 6.21 30.39 2.94
N GLY A 199 5.20 30.28 3.80
CA GLY A 199 3.80 30.52 3.45
C GLY A 199 3.53 31.93 2.90
N HIS A 200 4.24 32.94 3.42
CA HIS A 200 4.15 34.34 2.99
C HIS A 200 5.32 34.78 2.10
N ALA A 201 6.21 33.86 1.75
CA ALA A 201 7.46 34.18 1.09
C ALA A 201 7.28 34.38 -0.43
N VAL A 202 8.03 35.34 -0.96
CA VAL A 202 8.32 35.44 -2.39
C VAL A 202 9.82 35.37 -2.57
N ARG A 203 10.27 34.53 -3.52
CA ARG A 203 11.67 34.23 -3.78
C ARG A 203 12.01 34.54 -5.22
N TYR A 204 13.19 35.12 -5.42
CA TYR A 204 13.69 35.53 -6.73
C TYR A 204 15.00 34.84 -7.01
N LEU A 205 15.14 34.27 -8.21
CA LEU A 205 16.38 33.67 -8.69
C LEU A 205 16.72 34.23 -10.08
N GLU A 206 17.79 35.01 -10.11
CA GLU A 206 18.35 35.59 -11.34
C GLU A 206 19.16 34.53 -12.12
N THR A 207 19.33 34.74 -13.43
CA THR A 207 19.92 33.75 -14.35
C THR A 207 21.46 33.76 -14.40
N CYS A 208 22.13 34.38 -13.42
CA CYS A 208 23.59 34.46 -13.37
C CYS A 208 24.24 33.22 -12.74
N ASP A 209 25.47 32.87 -13.14
CA ASP A 209 26.12 31.61 -12.75
C ASP A 209 26.41 31.47 -11.24
N THR A 210 26.55 32.59 -10.54
CA THR A 210 26.81 32.64 -9.09
C THR A 210 25.60 33.08 -8.28
N CYS A 211 24.45 33.27 -8.92
CA CYS A 211 23.24 33.75 -8.26
C CYS A 211 22.65 32.65 -7.37
N ASP A 212 22.11 33.06 -6.23
CA ASP A 212 21.36 32.23 -5.30
C ASP A 212 20.00 32.89 -5.01
N TRP A 213 19.13 32.22 -4.26
CA TRP A 213 17.80 32.74 -3.95
C TRP A 213 17.85 34.04 -3.14
N LYS A 214 17.08 35.04 -3.59
CA LYS A 214 16.77 36.25 -2.82
C LYS A 214 15.36 36.12 -2.27
N GLU A 215 15.22 36.03 -0.95
CA GLU A 215 13.96 35.68 -0.31
C GLU A 215 13.37 36.83 0.52
N TYR A 216 12.07 36.99 0.43
CA TYR A 216 11.30 37.97 1.18
C TYR A 216 10.17 37.25 1.94
N PRO A 217 10.43 36.79 3.18
CA PRO A 217 9.52 35.88 3.91
C PRO A 217 8.15 36.45 4.28
N LYS A 218 7.95 37.77 4.20
CA LYS A 218 6.74 38.47 4.69
C LYS A 218 6.04 39.28 3.59
N THR A 219 6.25 38.88 2.33
CA THR A 219 5.76 39.64 1.18
C THR A 219 4.28 39.45 0.92
N LEU A 220 3.73 38.24 1.07
CA LEU A 220 2.32 37.96 0.77
C LEU A 220 1.43 38.24 1.98
N SER A 221 0.19 38.65 1.72
CA SER A 221 -0.79 38.95 2.76
C SER A 221 -1.31 37.70 3.44
N ASP A 222 -1.55 36.62 2.68
CA ASP A 222 -2.06 35.34 3.17
C ASP A 222 -1.10 34.20 2.82
N ILE A 223 -1.27 33.05 3.50
CA ILE A 223 -0.46 31.85 3.29
C ILE A 223 -0.78 31.21 1.94
N ARG A 224 0.24 30.96 1.11
CA ARG A 224 0.11 30.44 -0.26
C ARG A 224 0.61 29.01 -0.44
N TRP A 225 0.16 28.09 0.42
CA TRP A 225 0.40 26.65 0.28
C TRP A 225 -0.62 26.00 -0.67
N TYR A 226 -0.19 25.30 -1.73
CA TYR A 226 -1.02 24.80 -2.84
C TYR A 226 -1.75 25.90 -3.65
N SER A 227 -1.07 27.02 -3.90
CA SER A 227 -1.58 28.16 -4.67
C SER A 227 -1.19 28.09 -6.15
N THR A 228 -1.90 28.79 -7.03
CA THR A 228 -1.53 28.91 -8.45
C THR A 228 -1.09 30.32 -8.80
N GLN A 229 0.07 30.46 -9.44
CA GLN A 229 0.58 31.73 -9.95
C GLN A 229 0.33 31.86 -11.45
N GLN A 230 -0.12 33.04 -11.91
CA GLN A 230 -0.33 33.34 -13.33
C GLN A 230 0.18 34.74 -13.68
N ILE A 231 0.94 34.86 -14.76
CA ILE A 231 1.39 36.13 -15.33
C ILE A 231 0.23 36.87 -16.01
N LEU A 232 0.19 38.20 -15.82
CA LEU A 232 -0.83 39.11 -16.34
C LEU A 232 -0.33 39.90 -17.57
N PRO A 233 -1.23 40.57 -18.30
CA PRO A 233 -0.87 41.30 -19.52
C PRO A 233 0.21 42.38 -19.37
N ASP A 234 0.41 42.90 -18.15
CA ASP A 234 1.43 43.91 -17.83
C ASP A 234 2.75 43.31 -17.31
N GLY A 235 2.84 41.98 -17.19
CA GLY A 235 4.00 41.28 -16.65
C GLY A 235 3.97 41.06 -15.14
N SER A 236 2.98 41.59 -14.43
CA SER A 236 2.79 41.30 -13.01
C SER A 236 2.20 39.91 -12.80
N PHE A 237 2.24 39.40 -11.56
CA PHE A 237 1.72 38.08 -11.21
C PHE A 237 0.54 38.16 -10.25
N ILE A 238 -0.49 37.37 -10.53
CA ILE A 238 -1.56 37.05 -9.60
C ILE A 238 -1.28 35.67 -8.97
N VAL A 239 -1.53 35.53 -7.67
CA VAL A 239 -1.50 34.26 -6.95
C VAL A 239 -2.92 33.96 -6.47
N VAL A 240 -3.45 32.80 -6.86
CA VAL A 240 -4.85 32.41 -6.65
C VAL A 240 -4.90 31.18 -5.74
N GLY A 241 -5.70 31.28 -4.68
CA GLY A 241 -5.96 30.19 -3.76
C GLY A 241 -4.82 29.92 -2.79
N GLY A 242 -4.89 28.73 -2.20
CA GLY A 242 -4.06 28.29 -1.09
C GLY A 242 -4.94 27.51 -0.12
N ARG A 243 -4.34 26.61 0.65
CA ARG A 243 -5.06 25.79 1.63
C ARG A 243 -5.75 26.71 2.64
N ASN A 244 -7.07 26.58 2.76
CA ASN A 244 -7.94 27.46 3.55
C ASN A 244 -7.89 28.96 3.18
N MET A 245 -7.40 29.32 1.99
CA MET A 245 -7.34 30.71 1.50
C MET A 245 -8.20 30.90 0.24
N PRO A 246 -9.53 31.11 0.39
CA PRO A 246 -10.46 31.27 -0.73
C PRO A 246 -10.40 32.68 -1.34
N ASN A 247 -9.20 33.13 -1.68
CA ASN A 247 -8.91 34.48 -2.12
C ASN A 247 -7.75 34.48 -3.13
N TYR A 248 -7.44 35.64 -3.67
CA TYR A 248 -6.29 35.88 -4.53
C TYR A 248 -5.58 37.16 -4.10
N GLU A 249 -4.33 37.30 -4.52
CA GLU A 249 -3.54 38.50 -4.32
C GLU A 249 -2.52 38.71 -5.45
N PHE A 250 -1.79 39.81 -5.43
CA PHE A 250 -0.78 40.13 -6.45
C PHE A 250 0.60 40.15 -5.83
N ILE A 251 1.59 39.62 -6.55
CA ILE A 251 2.99 39.66 -6.13
C ILE A 251 3.49 41.11 -6.31
N PRO A 252 3.93 41.79 -5.25
CA PRO A 252 4.45 43.14 -5.36
C PRO A 252 5.88 43.12 -5.95
N ALA A 253 6.46 44.30 -6.18
CA ALA A 253 7.86 44.39 -6.58
C ALA A 253 8.78 43.81 -5.49
N ALA A 254 9.96 43.32 -5.88
CA ALA A 254 10.92 42.73 -4.95
C ALA A 254 11.23 43.69 -3.77
N GLY A 255 11.20 43.15 -2.55
CA GLY A 255 11.40 43.93 -1.32
C GLY A 255 10.17 44.70 -0.81
N GLN A 256 9.06 44.72 -1.55
CA GLN A 256 7.80 45.27 -1.08
C GLN A 256 6.90 44.19 -0.47
N ASN A 257 5.95 44.62 0.36
CA ASN A 257 4.95 43.75 0.98
C ASN A 257 3.57 44.06 0.42
N ASN A 258 2.80 43.01 0.20
CA ASN A 258 1.37 43.09 -0.06
C ASN A 258 0.61 42.82 1.24
N HIS A 259 -0.29 43.73 1.59
CA HIS A 259 -1.10 43.65 2.80
C HIS A 259 -2.58 43.39 2.51
N LYS A 260 -2.91 43.02 1.26
CA LYS A 260 -4.29 42.88 0.83
C LYS A 260 -4.49 41.62 -0.01
N ALA A 261 -5.38 40.76 0.48
CA ALA A 261 -6.00 39.69 -0.29
C ALA A 261 -7.44 40.04 -0.68
N TYR A 262 -7.90 39.46 -1.77
CA TYR A 262 -9.21 39.71 -2.36
C TYR A 262 -10.01 38.41 -2.43
N ALA A 263 -11.20 38.38 -1.84
CA ALA A 263 -12.05 37.20 -1.82
C ALA A 263 -12.36 36.69 -3.24
N LEU A 264 -12.33 35.36 -3.42
CA LEU A 264 -12.72 34.69 -4.66
C LEU A 264 -13.82 33.67 -4.36
N PRO A 265 -15.11 34.05 -4.50
CA PRO A 265 -16.24 33.19 -4.13
C PRO A 265 -16.22 31.80 -4.78
N LEU A 266 -15.64 31.66 -5.99
CA LEU A 266 -15.50 30.37 -6.66
C LEU A 266 -14.82 29.31 -5.79
N LEU A 267 -13.79 29.66 -5.02
CA LEU A 267 -13.05 28.70 -4.20
C LEU A 267 -13.91 28.20 -3.03
N VAL A 268 -14.73 29.07 -2.44
CA VAL A 268 -15.73 28.65 -1.44
C VAL A 268 -16.79 27.76 -2.10
N GLU A 269 -17.34 28.19 -3.24
CA GLU A 269 -18.38 27.47 -3.99
C GLU A 269 -17.94 26.08 -4.51
N THR A 270 -16.63 25.79 -4.51
CA THR A 270 -16.04 24.54 -5.04
C THR A 270 -15.35 23.70 -3.97
N THR A 271 -15.40 24.14 -2.71
CA THR A 271 -14.98 23.33 -1.56
C THR A 271 -15.99 22.20 -1.39
N ASP A 272 -15.51 20.95 -1.27
CA ASP A 272 -16.42 19.81 -1.16
C ASP A 272 -17.09 19.77 0.23
N ASN A 273 -18.33 19.29 0.26
CA ASN A 273 -19.06 19.02 1.51
C ASN A 273 -18.54 17.77 2.25
N ILE A 274 -17.56 17.09 1.68
CA ILE A 274 -16.89 15.92 2.27
C ILE A 274 -15.77 16.45 3.18
N PRO A 275 -15.88 16.34 4.51
CA PRO A 275 -14.95 17.00 5.42
C PRO A 275 -13.51 16.56 5.18
N GLY A 276 -12.57 17.48 4.92
CA GLY A 276 -11.17 17.15 4.69
C GLY A 276 -10.80 16.79 3.23
N SER A 277 -11.77 16.65 2.31
CA SER A 277 -11.49 16.57 0.88
C SER A 277 -11.39 17.98 0.28
N GLU A 278 -10.17 18.45 0.00
CA GLU A 278 -9.91 19.80 -0.53
C GLU A 278 -9.67 19.80 -2.06
N ASN A 279 -10.58 19.25 -2.85
CA ASN A 279 -10.39 19.03 -4.30
C ASN A 279 -10.37 20.29 -5.19
N ASN A 280 -10.07 21.47 -4.63
CA ASN A 280 -10.02 22.76 -5.33
C ASN A 280 -8.67 23.48 -5.18
N LEU A 281 -7.65 22.84 -4.61
CA LEU A 281 -6.29 23.36 -4.47
C LEU A 281 -5.52 23.31 -5.80
N TYR A 282 -4.55 24.22 -5.99
CA TYR A 282 -3.95 24.47 -7.32
C TYR A 282 -5.02 24.67 -8.42
N PRO A 283 -5.90 25.68 -8.31
CA PRO A 283 -6.89 25.96 -9.35
C PRO A 283 -6.18 26.18 -10.70
N HIS A 284 -6.76 25.70 -11.80
CA HIS A 284 -6.18 25.96 -13.11
C HIS A 284 -6.52 27.37 -13.55
N VAL A 285 -5.51 28.21 -13.76
CA VAL A 285 -5.66 29.63 -14.10
C VAL A 285 -5.02 29.88 -15.46
N HIS A 286 -5.82 30.21 -16.47
CA HIS A 286 -5.34 30.44 -17.83
C HIS A 286 -5.68 31.84 -18.32
N LEU A 287 -4.71 32.57 -18.85
CA LEU A 287 -4.93 33.90 -19.42
C LEU A 287 -5.62 33.82 -20.80
N SER A 288 -6.78 34.45 -20.92
CA SER A 288 -7.52 34.64 -22.18
C SER A 288 -6.96 35.83 -22.98
N THR A 289 -7.21 35.84 -24.30
CA THR A 289 -6.70 36.86 -25.25
C THR A 289 -7.32 38.25 -25.07
N ASP A 290 -8.36 38.37 -24.24
CA ASP A 290 -9.01 39.61 -23.82
C ASP A 290 -8.48 40.16 -22.48
N GLY A 291 -7.49 39.49 -21.87
CA GLY A 291 -6.87 39.88 -20.60
C GLY A 291 -7.62 39.42 -19.36
N ASN A 292 -8.71 38.65 -19.52
CA ASN A 292 -9.41 37.99 -18.41
C ASN A 292 -8.79 36.61 -18.12
N LEU A 293 -9.04 36.08 -16.92
CA LEU A 293 -8.53 34.79 -16.46
C LEU A 293 -9.65 33.75 -16.50
N PHE A 294 -9.42 32.63 -17.18
CA PHE A 294 -10.20 31.43 -16.97
C PHE A 294 -9.71 30.74 -15.71
N ILE A 295 -10.55 30.65 -14.68
CA ILE A 295 -10.24 29.98 -13.42
C ILE A 295 -11.13 28.76 -13.31
N PHE A 296 -10.53 27.58 -13.20
CA PHE A 296 -11.20 26.31 -12.97
C PHE A 296 -10.79 25.74 -11.61
N ALA A 297 -11.78 25.37 -10.80
CA ALA A 297 -11.59 24.80 -9.48
C ALA A 297 -12.56 23.62 -9.25
N ASN A 298 -12.00 22.47 -8.87
CA ASN A 298 -12.68 21.19 -8.66
C ASN A 298 -13.38 20.67 -9.93
N TYR A 299 -14.54 21.23 -10.25
CA TYR A 299 -15.38 20.88 -11.40
C TYR A 299 -16.03 22.10 -12.08
N ARG A 300 -15.88 23.31 -11.51
CA ARG A 300 -16.52 24.55 -11.98
C ARG A 300 -15.50 25.51 -12.57
N SER A 301 -15.95 26.39 -13.45
CA SER A 301 -15.07 27.45 -13.97
C SER A 301 -15.77 28.77 -14.25
N ILE A 302 -14.97 29.83 -14.21
CA ILE A 302 -15.39 31.20 -14.48
C ILE A 302 -14.42 31.91 -15.43
N LEU A 303 -14.89 32.95 -16.09
CA LEU A 303 -14.06 33.98 -16.68
C LEU A 303 -14.04 35.18 -15.72
N PHE A 304 -12.87 35.48 -15.18
CA PHE A 304 -12.65 36.43 -14.11
C PHE A 304 -11.83 37.62 -14.61
N ASN A 305 -12.23 38.84 -14.27
CA ASN A 305 -11.47 40.03 -14.60
C ASN A 305 -10.58 40.43 -13.40
N PRO A 306 -9.25 40.27 -13.49
CA PRO A 306 -8.35 40.49 -12.36
C PRO A 306 -8.25 41.97 -11.94
N LYS A 307 -8.52 42.92 -12.86
CA LYS A 307 -8.46 44.36 -12.56
C LYS A 307 -9.66 44.85 -11.74
N THR A 308 -10.84 44.32 -12.02
CA THR A 308 -12.09 44.73 -11.36
C THR A 308 -12.52 43.79 -10.24
N GLY A 309 -11.93 42.59 -10.15
CA GLY A 309 -12.33 41.56 -9.19
C GLY A 309 -13.68 40.92 -9.50
N LYS A 310 -14.21 41.07 -10.72
CA LYS A 310 -15.56 40.61 -11.09
C LYS A 310 -15.52 39.36 -11.95
N THR A 311 -16.46 38.45 -11.68
CA THR A 311 -16.76 37.33 -12.60
C THR A 311 -17.54 37.87 -13.80
N ILE A 312 -16.96 37.76 -14.99
CA ILE A 312 -17.59 38.17 -16.26
C ILE A 312 -18.55 37.09 -16.75
N ARG A 313 -18.20 35.82 -16.55
CA ARG A 313 -19.02 34.69 -17.00
C ARG A 313 -18.78 33.46 -16.14
N LYS A 314 -19.83 32.68 -15.89
CA LYS A 314 -19.74 31.31 -15.38
C LYS A 314 -19.86 30.33 -16.55
N PHE A 315 -19.06 29.28 -16.56
CA PHE A 315 -19.14 28.21 -17.56
C PHE A 315 -19.94 27.02 -17.00
N PRO A 316 -20.44 26.12 -17.86
CA PRO A 316 -21.05 24.87 -17.41
C PRO A 316 -20.07 24.05 -16.56
N ASP A 317 -20.62 23.26 -15.64
CA ASP A 317 -19.83 22.34 -14.82
C ASP A 317 -19.23 21.22 -15.70
N LEU A 318 -17.98 20.82 -15.41
CA LEU A 318 -17.34 19.70 -16.08
C LEU A 318 -17.73 18.39 -15.34
N PRO A 319 -18.43 17.45 -15.98
CA PRO A 319 -18.87 16.21 -15.31
C PRO A 319 -17.70 15.25 -14.99
N GLY A 320 -17.98 14.29 -14.12
CA GLY A 320 -17.05 13.26 -13.67
C GLY A 320 -16.72 13.40 -12.19
N GLY A 321 -15.50 13.82 -11.88
CA GLY A 321 -15.01 14.02 -10.51
C GLY A 321 -14.10 15.24 -10.40
N ALA A 322 -13.25 15.24 -9.39
CA ALA A 322 -12.30 16.29 -9.09
C ALA A 322 -11.15 16.37 -10.12
N ARG A 323 -10.82 17.60 -10.58
CA ARG A 323 -9.66 17.85 -11.46
C ARG A 323 -8.55 18.66 -10.81
N ASN A 324 -8.76 19.23 -9.64
CA ASN A 324 -7.71 19.96 -8.92
C ASN A 324 -7.19 19.10 -7.77
N TYR A 325 -6.04 19.47 -7.19
CA TYR A 325 -5.44 18.69 -6.10
C TYR A 325 -6.46 18.50 -4.96
N PRO A 326 -6.54 17.33 -4.31
CA PRO A 326 -5.74 16.10 -4.52
C PRO A 326 -6.09 15.27 -5.76
N GLY A 327 -7.26 15.47 -6.37
CA GLY A 327 -7.67 14.71 -7.56
C GLY A 327 -6.79 14.92 -8.80
N THR A 328 -6.12 16.07 -8.93
CA THR A 328 -5.04 16.39 -9.88
C THR A 328 -5.22 15.85 -11.32
N GLY A 329 -6.13 16.49 -12.05
CA GLY A 329 -6.18 16.47 -13.50
C GLY A 329 -5.22 17.48 -14.11
N ALA A 330 -4.86 17.26 -15.37
CA ALA A 330 -3.94 18.10 -16.12
C ALA A 330 -4.68 19.09 -17.00
N SER A 331 -4.16 20.30 -17.18
CA SER A 331 -4.81 21.34 -17.99
C SER A 331 -3.85 22.19 -18.80
N ALA A 332 -4.27 22.57 -20.01
CA ALA A 332 -3.53 23.48 -20.88
C ALA A 332 -4.46 24.33 -21.78
N VAL A 333 -3.94 25.46 -22.24
CA VAL A 333 -4.52 26.24 -23.35
C VAL A 333 -4.02 25.65 -24.67
N LEU A 334 -4.92 25.33 -25.60
CA LEU A 334 -4.53 24.89 -26.93
C LEU A 334 -3.81 26.02 -27.70
N PRO A 335 -2.92 25.70 -28.67
CA PRO A 335 -2.18 26.71 -29.42
C PRO A 335 -3.06 27.82 -29.99
N ILE A 336 -2.71 29.06 -29.67
CA ILE A 336 -3.45 30.24 -30.13
C ILE A 336 -2.90 30.65 -31.49
N LYS A 337 -3.78 30.69 -32.49
CA LYS A 337 -3.42 31.00 -33.88
C LYS A 337 -3.68 32.46 -34.18
N LEU A 338 -2.63 33.19 -34.57
CA LEU A 338 -2.71 34.59 -34.96
C LEU A 338 -2.85 34.71 -36.48
N ASP A 339 -3.72 35.61 -36.96
CA ASP A 339 -3.91 35.91 -38.39
C ASP A 339 -3.88 37.43 -38.59
N THR A 340 -2.92 37.92 -39.37
CA THR A 340 -2.74 39.34 -39.67
C THR A 340 -3.91 39.96 -40.42
N ARG A 341 -4.76 39.16 -41.08
CA ARG A 341 -5.98 39.63 -41.77
C ARG A 341 -7.15 39.90 -40.81
N LYS A 342 -6.98 39.55 -39.54
CA LYS A 342 -8.01 39.65 -38.50
C LYS A 342 -7.59 40.57 -37.33
N LYS A 343 -6.77 41.61 -37.61
CA LYS A 343 -6.41 42.62 -36.60
C LYS A 343 -7.65 43.14 -35.86
N GLY A 344 -7.61 43.18 -34.53
CA GLY A 344 -8.71 43.64 -33.69
C GLY A 344 -9.96 42.73 -33.62
N LYS A 345 -9.95 41.52 -34.21
CA LYS A 345 -11.07 40.56 -34.11
C LYS A 345 -10.86 39.55 -32.99
N HIS A 346 -11.96 38.94 -32.57
CA HIS A 346 -12.03 37.84 -31.61
C HIS A 346 -11.02 36.70 -31.91
N ILE A 347 -9.99 36.55 -31.07
CA ILE A 347 -9.01 35.45 -31.16
C ILE A 347 -9.49 34.31 -30.25
N PRO A 348 -9.84 33.13 -30.81
CA PRO A 348 -10.40 32.04 -30.03
C PRO A 348 -9.36 31.43 -29.08
N VAL A 349 -9.76 31.21 -27.83
CA VAL A 349 -8.98 30.46 -26.83
C VAL A 349 -9.76 29.22 -26.42
N GLU A 350 -9.09 28.07 -26.45
CA GLU A 350 -9.66 26.80 -26.06
C GLU A 350 -8.82 26.16 -24.97
N VAL A 351 -9.47 25.68 -23.91
CA VAL A 351 -8.84 25.02 -22.77
C VAL A 351 -9.20 23.54 -22.82
N VAL A 352 -8.22 22.70 -22.51
CA VAL A 352 -8.41 21.27 -22.28
C VAL A 352 -8.08 20.92 -20.83
N ILE A 353 -8.87 20.02 -20.24
CA ILE A 353 -8.66 19.45 -18.90
C ILE A 353 -8.85 17.94 -19.00
N CYS A 354 -7.84 17.17 -18.60
CA CYS A 354 -7.80 15.71 -18.75
C CYS A 354 -7.44 15.02 -17.45
N GLY A 355 -8.06 13.86 -17.20
CA GLY A 355 -7.74 13.07 -16.02
C GLY A 355 -8.22 13.71 -14.72
N GLY A 356 -7.82 13.17 -13.59
CA GLY A 356 -8.33 13.55 -12.27
C GLY A 356 -8.75 12.33 -11.47
N ALA A 357 -9.52 12.51 -10.40
CA ALA A 357 -10.00 11.41 -9.58
C ALA A 357 -11.47 11.59 -9.16
N PRO A 358 -12.17 10.51 -8.76
CA PRO A 358 -13.42 10.63 -8.00
C PRO A 358 -13.24 11.53 -6.77
N LYS A 359 -14.29 12.25 -6.36
CA LYS A 359 -14.20 13.24 -5.27
C LYS A 359 -13.80 12.62 -3.92
N GLU A 360 -14.12 11.34 -3.75
CA GLU A 360 -13.90 10.52 -2.56
C GLU A 360 -12.51 9.86 -2.55
N ALA A 361 -11.71 10.01 -3.61
CA ALA A 361 -10.43 9.30 -3.75
C ALA A 361 -9.46 9.63 -2.62
N TYR A 362 -9.34 10.91 -2.23
CA TYR A 362 -8.51 11.34 -1.10
C TYR A 362 -8.93 10.66 0.21
N LYS A 363 -10.22 10.70 0.54
CA LYS A 363 -10.79 10.03 1.73
C LYS A 363 -10.50 8.54 1.77
N THR A 364 -10.66 7.89 0.62
CA THR A 364 -10.44 6.46 0.47
C THR A 364 -8.96 6.12 0.70
N ALA A 365 -8.06 6.92 0.13
CA ALA A 365 -6.62 6.76 0.31
C ALA A 365 -6.18 7.05 1.76
N GLU A 366 -6.69 8.12 2.37
CA GLU A 366 -6.42 8.50 3.76
C GLU A 366 -6.89 7.42 4.75
N ALA A 367 -8.06 6.82 4.49
CA ALA A 367 -8.59 5.69 5.26
C ALA A 367 -7.89 4.35 4.99
N LYS A 368 -6.87 4.32 4.11
CA LYS A 368 -6.16 3.11 3.67
C LYS A 368 -7.09 2.02 3.11
N LEU A 369 -8.18 2.45 2.48
CA LEU A 369 -9.11 1.58 1.74
C LEU A 369 -8.58 1.37 0.30
N PRO A 370 -9.13 0.41 -0.47
CA PRO A 370 -8.72 0.18 -1.85
C PRO A 370 -8.83 1.44 -2.72
N LEU A 371 -7.73 1.80 -3.40
CA LEU A 371 -7.64 3.02 -4.21
C LEU A 371 -8.59 3.01 -5.42
N LEU A 372 -9.30 4.11 -5.63
CA LEU A 372 -10.27 4.25 -6.71
C LEU A 372 -9.59 4.49 -8.07
N PRO A 373 -10.16 4.02 -9.20
CA PRO A 373 -9.67 4.36 -10.53
C PRO A 373 -9.69 5.88 -10.80
N ALA A 374 -8.64 6.38 -11.44
CA ALA A 374 -8.59 7.76 -11.91
C ALA A 374 -9.58 8.01 -13.06
N LEU A 375 -9.85 9.27 -13.37
CA LEU A 375 -10.75 9.64 -14.46
C LEU A 375 -10.07 9.44 -15.82
N GLN A 376 -10.82 8.91 -16.79
CA GLN A 376 -10.35 8.70 -18.17
C GLN A 376 -10.84 9.78 -19.15
N THR A 377 -11.61 10.76 -18.67
CA THR A 377 -12.23 11.78 -19.52
C THR A 377 -11.33 13.00 -19.72
N CYS A 378 -11.38 13.59 -20.92
CA CYS A 378 -10.86 14.90 -21.26
C CYS A 378 -12.00 15.84 -21.67
N GLY A 379 -12.09 17.01 -21.05
CA GLY A 379 -13.02 18.08 -21.44
C GLY A 379 -12.31 19.18 -22.21
N ARG A 380 -12.90 19.60 -23.33
CA ARG A 380 -12.49 20.79 -24.09
C ARG A 380 -13.55 21.86 -24.08
N ILE A 381 -13.16 23.12 -23.88
CA ILE A 381 -14.08 24.25 -23.91
C ILE A 381 -13.43 25.45 -24.59
N LYS A 382 -14.15 26.07 -25.53
CA LYS A 382 -13.70 27.32 -26.12
C LYS A 382 -14.17 28.49 -25.26
N ILE A 383 -13.28 28.97 -24.41
CA ILE A 383 -13.57 29.94 -23.34
C ILE A 383 -13.87 31.34 -23.85
N THR A 384 -13.78 31.59 -25.16
CA THR A 384 -14.11 32.87 -25.77
C THR A 384 -15.49 32.87 -26.43
N ASP A 385 -16.06 31.69 -26.77
CA ASP A 385 -17.41 31.60 -27.33
C ASP A 385 -18.46 32.03 -26.30
N THR A 386 -19.49 32.80 -26.69
CA THR A 386 -20.54 33.30 -25.77
C THR A 386 -21.30 32.17 -25.05
N ASN A 387 -21.62 31.10 -25.78
CA ASN A 387 -22.30 29.89 -25.30
C ASN A 387 -21.33 28.69 -25.27
N ALA A 388 -20.21 28.85 -24.57
CA ALA A 388 -19.18 27.82 -24.46
C ALA A 388 -19.70 26.55 -23.75
N LYS A 389 -19.44 25.38 -24.34
CA LYS A 389 -19.83 24.06 -23.80
C LYS A 389 -18.65 23.12 -23.78
N TRP A 390 -18.62 22.22 -22.80
CA TRP A 390 -17.66 21.13 -22.73
C TRP A 390 -17.88 20.11 -23.83
N LYS A 391 -16.82 19.76 -24.55
CA LYS A 391 -16.74 18.62 -25.45
C LYS A 391 -15.91 17.55 -24.76
N ILE A 392 -16.54 16.42 -24.44
CA ILE A 392 -15.89 15.32 -23.74
C ILE A 392 -15.32 14.30 -24.74
N GLU A 393 -14.09 13.88 -24.46
CA GLU A 393 -13.32 12.84 -25.16
C GLU A 393 -12.78 11.85 -24.13
N THR A 394 -12.42 10.65 -24.56
CA THR A 394 -11.92 9.57 -23.69
C THR A 394 -10.44 9.33 -24.00
N MET A 395 -9.59 9.40 -22.97
CA MET A 395 -8.17 9.07 -23.07
C MET A 395 -7.96 7.56 -23.25
N PRO A 396 -6.78 7.11 -23.73
CA PRO A 396 -6.47 5.68 -23.83
C PRO A 396 -6.52 4.92 -22.48
N ALA A 397 -6.22 5.61 -21.38
CA ALA A 397 -6.26 5.05 -20.03
C ALA A 397 -6.63 6.13 -18.99
N PRO A 398 -7.20 5.74 -17.83
CA PRO A 398 -7.39 6.65 -16.70
C PRO A 398 -6.05 7.20 -16.19
N ARG A 399 -6.02 8.48 -15.80
CA ARG A 399 -4.77 9.15 -15.39
C ARG A 399 -5.00 10.25 -14.36
N VAL A 400 -4.19 10.26 -13.31
CA VAL A 400 -4.05 11.31 -12.29
C VAL A 400 -2.59 11.72 -12.18
N MET A 401 -2.28 12.97 -11.78
CA MET A 401 -0.91 13.50 -11.67
C MET A 401 -0.11 13.53 -12.99
N ALA A 402 -0.81 13.71 -14.12
CA ALA A 402 -0.13 13.87 -15.40
C ALA A 402 0.34 15.32 -15.58
N ASP A 403 1.55 15.53 -16.03
CA ASP A 403 1.97 16.82 -16.57
C ASP A 403 1.48 16.96 -18.01
N MET A 404 0.89 18.11 -18.35
CA MET A 404 0.44 18.41 -19.70
C MET A 404 1.28 19.56 -20.29
N LEU A 405 2.07 19.22 -21.31
CA LEU A 405 2.98 20.14 -21.97
C LEU A 405 2.53 20.42 -23.40
N ILE A 406 2.60 21.66 -23.85
CA ILE A 406 2.43 21.99 -25.27
C ILE A 406 3.78 21.82 -25.95
N LEU A 407 3.84 20.94 -26.94
CA LEU A 407 5.04 20.68 -27.73
C LEU A 407 5.29 21.82 -28.74
N PRO A 408 6.53 22.00 -29.22
CA PRO A 408 6.85 22.98 -30.25
C PRO A 408 6.02 22.85 -31.53
N THR A 409 5.46 21.68 -31.83
CA THR A 409 4.56 21.44 -32.97
C THR A 409 3.15 22.01 -32.78
N GLY A 410 2.76 22.32 -31.54
CA GLY A 410 1.40 22.66 -31.14
C GLY A 410 0.54 21.45 -30.70
N ASP A 411 1.09 20.24 -30.76
CA ASP A 411 0.47 19.08 -30.10
C ASP A 411 0.70 19.16 -28.58
N LEU A 412 -0.08 18.39 -27.82
CA LEU A 412 0.06 18.31 -26.37
C LEU A 412 0.60 16.95 -25.97
N LEU A 413 1.45 16.90 -24.96
CA LEU A 413 1.99 15.68 -24.37
C LEU A 413 1.47 15.56 -22.94
N MET A 414 0.83 14.44 -22.62
CA MET A 414 0.54 14.04 -21.26
C MET A 414 1.57 13.01 -20.82
N ILE A 415 2.31 13.29 -19.75
CA ILE A 415 3.42 12.47 -19.24
C ILE A 415 3.32 12.36 -17.72
N ASN A 416 3.95 11.35 -17.11
CA ASN A 416 3.87 11.06 -15.67
C ASN A 416 2.47 10.70 -15.13
N GLY A 417 2.37 10.26 -13.88
CA GLY A 417 1.13 9.98 -13.18
C GLY A 417 0.79 8.50 -12.99
N ALA A 418 -0.41 8.26 -12.48
CA ALA A 418 -0.90 6.94 -12.06
C ALA A 418 -2.31 6.65 -12.58
N LYS A 419 -2.70 5.37 -12.61
CA LYS A 419 -4.03 4.92 -13.05
C LYS A 419 -5.07 4.86 -11.93
N THR A 420 -4.63 4.78 -10.68
CA THR A 420 -5.49 4.62 -9.49
C THR A 420 -5.02 5.50 -8.34
N GLY A 421 -5.98 6.02 -7.56
CA GLY A 421 -5.74 6.87 -6.40
C GLY A 421 -5.81 8.35 -6.70
N CYS A 422 -5.09 9.15 -5.91
CA CYS A 422 -4.99 10.60 -6.06
C CYS A 422 -3.59 11.10 -5.64
N SER A 423 -3.35 12.40 -5.75
CA SER A 423 -2.12 13.01 -5.25
C SER A 423 -2.02 12.91 -3.73
N GLY A 424 -0.80 12.74 -3.23
CA GLY A 424 -0.49 12.54 -1.81
C GLY A 424 0.53 11.43 -1.62
N TRP A 425 1.09 11.33 -0.42
CA TRP A 425 2.03 10.28 -0.08
C TRP A 425 1.32 8.94 0.08
N GLU A 426 1.81 7.91 -0.60
CA GLU A 426 1.23 6.56 -0.61
C GLU A 426 -0.24 6.49 -1.10
N PHE A 427 -0.74 7.55 -1.77
CA PHE A 427 -2.15 7.68 -2.16
C PHE A 427 -2.45 7.28 -3.61
N ALA A 428 -1.45 6.80 -4.34
CA ALA A 428 -1.58 6.37 -5.72
C ALA A 428 -0.83 5.06 -5.98
N GLU A 429 -1.38 4.28 -6.90
CA GLU A 429 -0.84 2.99 -7.34
C GLU A 429 -0.98 2.86 -8.85
N ASN A 430 -0.32 1.85 -9.42
CA ASN A 430 -0.31 1.55 -10.85
C ASN A 430 0.18 2.74 -11.70
N PRO A 431 1.49 3.05 -11.66
CA PRO A 431 2.10 4.10 -12.48
C PRO A 431 1.72 3.95 -13.95
N TYR A 432 1.47 5.07 -14.63
CA TYR A 432 1.21 5.06 -16.06
C TYR A 432 2.44 5.47 -16.86
N PHE A 433 3.21 4.47 -17.27
CA PHE A 433 4.51 4.63 -17.91
C PHE A 433 4.46 5.25 -19.31
N SER A 434 3.38 5.06 -20.06
CA SER A 434 3.25 5.55 -21.44
C SER A 434 2.88 7.04 -21.49
N PRO A 435 3.69 7.90 -22.13
CA PRO A 435 3.24 9.23 -22.51
C PRO A 435 2.11 9.13 -23.54
N VAL A 436 1.21 10.10 -23.54
CA VAL A 436 0.09 10.17 -24.49
C VAL A 436 0.19 11.48 -25.26
N LEU A 437 0.37 11.38 -26.57
CA LEU A 437 0.31 12.50 -27.49
C LEU A 437 -1.15 12.84 -27.80
N TYR A 438 -1.51 14.10 -27.67
CA TYR A 438 -2.81 14.66 -28.00
C TYR A 438 -2.69 15.66 -29.16
N ARG A 439 -3.30 15.33 -30.31
CA ARG A 439 -3.26 16.13 -31.55
C ARG A 439 -4.59 16.86 -31.73
N PRO A 440 -4.71 18.14 -31.31
CA PRO A 440 -6.00 18.85 -31.28
C PRO A 440 -6.62 19.09 -32.66
N THR A 441 -5.83 18.99 -33.73
CA THR A 441 -6.22 19.20 -35.13
C THR A 441 -6.79 17.95 -35.80
N LYS A 442 -6.51 16.75 -35.27
CA LYS A 442 -7.04 15.49 -35.81
C LYS A 442 -8.53 15.32 -35.46
N PRO A 443 -9.26 14.45 -36.20
CA PRO A 443 -10.62 14.04 -35.82
C PRO A 443 -10.66 13.47 -34.40
N LYS A 444 -11.81 13.59 -33.71
CA LYS A 444 -12.00 13.24 -32.28
C LYS A 444 -11.38 11.87 -31.90
N ASP A 445 -11.65 10.83 -32.69
CA ASP A 445 -11.24 9.46 -32.35
C ASP A 445 -9.78 9.13 -32.76
N GLN A 446 -9.05 10.11 -33.30
CA GLN A 446 -7.66 9.98 -33.74
C GLN A 446 -6.71 10.96 -33.03
N ARG A 447 -7.18 11.63 -31.97
CA ARG A 447 -6.38 12.65 -31.28
C ARG A 447 -5.35 12.07 -30.32
N PHE A 448 -5.63 10.92 -29.71
CA PHE A 448 -4.74 10.30 -28.73
C PHE A 448 -3.86 9.23 -29.39
N LYS A 449 -2.56 9.26 -29.08
CA LYS A 449 -1.59 8.22 -29.46
C LYS A 449 -0.68 7.92 -28.26
N GLU A 450 -0.66 6.67 -27.81
CA GLU A 450 0.32 6.22 -26.81
C GLU A 450 1.72 6.15 -27.43
N LEU A 451 2.70 6.60 -26.65
CA LEU A 451 4.10 6.68 -27.01
C LEU A 451 4.94 5.64 -26.23
N GLU A 452 6.24 5.63 -26.48
CA GLU A 452 7.16 4.67 -25.84
C GLU A 452 7.15 4.83 -24.31
N PRO A 453 6.95 3.76 -23.52
CA PRO A 453 6.86 3.84 -22.06
C PRO A 453 8.23 4.04 -21.39
N SER A 454 8.26 4.77 -20.27
CA SER A 454 9.44 4.78 -19.37
C SER A 454 9.47 3.50 -18.51
N THR A 455 10.60 3.23 -17.89
CA THR A 455 10.74 2.20 -16.85
C THR A 455 10.66 2.77 -15.43
N ILE A 456 10.62 4.11 -15.28
CA ILE A 456 10.66 4.80 -13.99
C ILE A 456 9.24 5.25 -13.59
N PRO A 457 8.75 4.93 -12.38
CA PRO A 457 7.44 5.34 -11.91
C PRO A 457 7.43 6.81 -11.49
N ARG A 458 7.01 7.70 -12.40
CA ARG A 458 6.85 9.14 -12.15
C ARG A 458 5.43 9.43 -11.65
N MET A 459 5.23 9.70 -10.36
CA MET A 459 3.91 9.91 -9.75
C MET A 459 3.83 11.21 -8.94
N TYR A 460 3.43 11.17 -7.66
CA TYR A 460 3.31 12.38 -6.85
C TYR A 460 4.64 13.12 -6.78
N HIS A 461 4.62 14.42 -7.02
CA HIS A 461 5.82 15.29 -7.16
C HIS A 461 6.77 14.93 -8.33
N SER A 462 6.29 14.26 -9.37
CA SER A 462 7.01 14.26 -10.65
C SER A 462 6.72 15.53 -11.44
N THR A 463 7.70 15.98 -12.22
CA THR A 463 7.59 17.16 -13.07
C THR A 463 8.18 16.93 -14.45
N ALA A 464 7.74 17.73 -15.42
CA ALA A 464 8.29 17.73 -16.77
C ALA A 464 8.33 19.13 -17.38
N GLY A 465 9.27 19.36 -18.32
CA GLY A 465 9.43 20.64 -19.02
C GLY A 465 9.97 20.47 -20.44
N VAL A 466 9.54 21.34 -21.37
CA VAL A 466 10.01 21.35 -22.76
C VAL A 466 11.36 22.05 -22.85
N LEU A 467 12.35 21.36 -23.42
CA LEU A 467 13.69 21.88 -23.63
C LEU A 467 13.81 22.69 -24.93
N PRO A 468 14.81 23.59 -25.04
CA PRO A 468 15.07 24.33 -26.28
C PRO A 468 15.32 23.42 -27.49
N GLU A 469 15.87 22.24 -27.28
CA GLU A 469 16.08 21.23 -28.32
C GLU A 469 14.83 20.44 -28.73
N GLY A 470 13.68 20.68 -28.08
CA GLY A 470 12.42 19.97 -28.31
C GLY A 470 12.28 18.66 -27.53
N LYS A 471 13.32 18.18 -26.85
CA LYS A 471 13.19 17.07 -25.89
C LYS A 471 12.41 17.51 -24.65
N ILE A 472 11.93 16.53 -23.87
CA ILE A 472 11.18 16.76 -22.63
C ILE A 472 12.05 16.31 -21.46
N LEU A 473 12.39 17.23 -20.56
CA LEU A 473 13.08 16.91 -19.32
C LEU A 473 12.06 16.36 -18.31
N VAL A 474 12.35 15.23 -17.68
CA VAL A 474 11.47 14.56 -16.71
C VAL A 474 12.26 14.24 -15.45
N ALA A 475 11.75 14.66 -14.29
CA ALA A 475 12.43 14.51 -13.00
C ALA A 475 11.43 14.37 -11.84
N GLY A 476 11.94 14.06 -10.64
CA GLY A 476 11.13 13.92 -9.42
C GLY A 476 10.27 12.65 -9.39
N SER A 477 9.33 12.64 -8.44
CA SER A 477 8.54 11.52 -7.89
C SER A 477 8.96 11.23 -6.45
N SER A 478 8.26 11.85 -5.50
CA SER A 478 8.46 11.65 -4.05
C SER A 478 7.12 11.27 -3.39
N THR A 479 6.73 10.01 -3.57
CA THR A 479 5.46 9.46 -3.07
C THR A 479 5.47 9.15 -1.57
N ASN A 480 6.46 9.62 -0.82
CA ASN A 480 6.71 9.25 0.57
C ASN A 480 6.81 10.50 1.45
N ASN A 481 6.45 10.36 2.72
CA ASN A 481 6.79 11.37 3.72
C ASN A 481 8.30 11.37 3.96
N GLY A 482 8.97 12.42 3.47
CA GLY A 482 10.43 12.57 3.52
C GLY A 482 11.17 11.87 2.37
N TYR A 483 12.48 12.12 2.29
CA TYR A 483 13.36 11.41 1.36
C TYR A 483 13.52 9.93 1.77
N LYS A 484 12.91 9.01 1.01
CA LYS A 484 12.99 7.56 1.24
C LYS A 484 13.51 6.85 0.00
N TYR A 485 14.78 6.45 0.03
CA TYR A 485 15.44 5.81 -1.13
C TYR A 485 15.35 4.28 -1.13
N SER A 486 14.98 3.66 -0.02
CA SER A 486 14.80 2.20 0.09
C SER A 486 13.71 1.84 1.10
N GLY A 487 13.28 0.56 1.11
CA GLY A 487 12.28 0.07 2.07
C GLY A 487 10.84 0.53 1.81
N VAL A 488 10.58 1.13 0.65
CA VAL A 488 9.26 1.58 0.18
C VAL A 488 9.02 1.12 -1.26
N LYS A 489 7.76 0.98 -1.66
CA LYS A 489 7.38 0.45 -2.98
C LYS A 489 7.83 1.36 -4.14
N TYR A 490 7.68 2.67 -3.96
CA TYR A 490 8.11 3.69 -4.91
C TYR A 490 9.09 4.63 -4.18
N PRO A 491 10.40 4.40 -4.31
CA PRO A 491 11.41 5.27 -3.70
C PRO A 491 11.36 6.70 -4.22
N THR A 492 11.89 7.64 -3.44
CA THR A 492 12.12 9.01 -3.89
C THR A 492 13.07 9.00 -5.08
N GLU A 493 12.61 9.54 -6.20
CA GLU A 493 13.31 9.46 -7.47
C GLU A 493 14.19 10.69 -7.71
N LEU A 494 15.49 10.46 -7.82
CA LEU A 494 16.51 11.49 -8.08
C LEU A 494 17.05 11.45 -9.51
N ARG A 495 16.69 10.43 -10.30
CA ARG A 495 17.12 10.31 -11.69
C ARG A 495 16.40 11.31 -12.58
N VAL A 496 17.12 11.81 -13.58
CA VAL A 496 16.61 12.73 -14.60
C VAL A 496 16.65 12.03 -15.95
N GLU A 497 15.52 12.04 -16.64
CA GLU A 497 15.39 11.50 -17.99
C GLU A 497 15.09 12.60 -19.01
N LYS A 498 15.48 12.38 -20.27
CA LYS A 498 14.96 13.12 -21.42
C LYS A 498 14.12 12.19 -22.28
N PHE A 499 12.90 12.62 -22.61
CA PHE A 499 12.06 11.96 -23.60
C PHE A 499 12.15 12.69 -24.95
N SER A 500 12.41 11.94 -26.02
CA SER A 500 12.45 12.42 -27.40
C SER A 500 11.12 12.14 -28.08
N PRO A 501 10.27 13.15 -28.36
CA PRO A 501 8.96 12.92 -28.97
C PRO A 501 9.04 12.45 -30.44
N PRO A 502 7.94 11.96 -31.04
CA PRO A 502 7.92 11.43 -32.40
C PRO A 502 8.47 12.35 -33.49
N TYR A 503 8.38 13.67 -33.35
CA TYR A 503 8.95 14.61 -34.34
C TYR A 503 10.49 14.68 -34.32
N LEU A 504 11.15 14.00 -33.36
CA LEU A 504 12.61 13.82 -33.31
C LEU A 504 13.02 12.45 -33.88
N ASP A 505 12.23 11.91 -34.80
CA ASP A 505 12.58 10.68 -35.52
C ASP A 505 13.91 10.85 -36.28
N PRO A 506 14.92 10.00 -36.01
CA PRO A 506 16.20 10.03 -36.72
C PRO A 506 16.07 9.95 -38.25
N LEU A 507 15.04 9.28 -38.78
CA LEU A 507 14.80 9.17 -40.22
C LEU A 507 14.33 10.50 -40.85
N LEU A 508 13.80 11.41 -40.04
CA LEU A 508 13.32 12.73 -40.48
C LEU A 508 14.29 13.86 -40.16
N ALA A 509 15.43 13.57 -39.49
CA ALA A 509 16.39 14.56 -39.04
C ALA A 509 16.97 15.44 -40.17
N ALA A 510 17.07 14.89 -41.39
CA ALA A 510 17.52 15.64 -42.56
C ALA A 510 16.57 16.79 -42.94
N TYR A 511 15.29 16.71 -42.58
CA TYR A 511 14.27 17.72 -42.90
C TYR A 511 13.98 18.68 -41.73
N THR A 512 14.70 18.53 -40.61
CA THR A 512 14.53 19.42 -39.46
C THR A 512 14.94 20.85 -39.84
N PRO A 513 14.03 21.84 -39.68
CA PRO A 513 14.35 23.22 -40.03
C PRO A 513 15.39 23.80 -39.07
N ARG A 514 16.24 24.70 -39.56
CA ARG A 514 17.20 25.46 -38.74
C ARG A 514 16.96 26.95 -38.91
N ILE A 515 16.80 27.65 -37.79
CA ILE A 515 16.73 29.12 -37.78
C ILE A 515 18.15 29.67 -37.94
N GLU A 516 18.37 30.52 -38.94
CA GLU A 516 19.72 31.06 -39.24
C GLU A 516 19.94 32.46 -38.64
N ASN A 517 18.88 33.16 -38.23
CA ASN A 517 19.02 34.45 -37.57
C ASN A 517 19.68 34.30 -36.19
N ASN A 518 20.42 35.31 -35.75
CA ASN A 518 20.85 35.44 -34.36
C ASN A 518 19.97 36.46 -33.61
N PHE A 519 19.21 35.96 -32.62
CA PHE A 519 18.37 36.76 -31.72
C PHE A 519 18.99 36.98 -30.33
N LYS A 520 20.26 36.62 -30.12
CA LYS A 520 20.99 36.87 -28.86
C LYS A 520 20.95 38.36 -28.50
N GLY A 521 20.51 38.65 -27.28
CA GLY A 521 20.39 40.02 -26.75
C GLY A 521 19.36 40.92 -27.44
N LYS A 522 18.47 40.38 -28.29
CA LYS A 522 17.47 41.18 -29.03
C LYS A 522 16.08 41.06 -28.41
N THR A 523 15.42 42.20 -28.21
CA THR A 523 14.04 42.27 -27.76
C THR A 523 13.09 42.49 -28.93
N LEU A 524 12.06 41.66 -29.04
CA LEU A 524 10.98 41.83 -30.01
C LEU A 524 9.88 42.72 -29.40
N LYS A 525 9.51 43.79 -30.11
CA LYS A 525 8.42 44.69 -29.70
C LYS A 525 7.09 44.20 -30.27
N TYR A 526 5.99 44.40 -29.52
CA TYR A 526 4.64 44.05 -29.96
C TYR A 526 4.24 44.74 -31.28
N GLY A 527 3.45 44.04 -32.09
CA GLY A 527 2.93 44.51 -33.37
C GLY A 527 3.96 44.66 -34.49
N ASN A 528 5.26 44.57 -34.19
CA ASN A 528 6.32 44.70 -35.18
C ASN A 528 6.47 43.43 -36.02
N ALA A 529 6.80 43.61 -37.29
CA ALA A 529 7.24 42.54 -38.17
C ALA A 529 8.76 42.39 -38.11
N PHE A 530 9.25 41.15 -38.14
CA PHE A 530 10.66 40.82 -38.29
C PHE A 530 10.84 39.75 -39.36
N GLN A 531 12.06 39.64 -39.89
CA GLN A 531 12.38 38.68 -40.93
C GLN A 531 13.09 37.47 -40.34
N LEU A 532 12.58 36.28 -40.63
CA LEU A 532 13.15 34.99 -40.24
C LEU A 532 13.67 34.26 -41.48
N ASN A 533 14.91 33.78 -41.43
CA ASN A 533 15.56 32.92 -42.40
C ASN A 533 15.61 31.52 -41.80
N VAL A 534 15.05 30.55 -42.52
CA VAL A 534 14.94 29.16 -42.11
C VAL A 534 15.54 28.28 -43.19
N ALA A 535 16.58 27.52 -42.85
CA ALA A 535 17.15 26.51 -43.72
C ALA A 535 16.44 25.16 -43.56
N VAL A 536 16.15 24.49 -44.67
CA VAL A 536 15.66 23.11 -44.71
C VAL A 536 16.47 22.35 -45.74
N ASN A 537 17.22 21.33 -45.33
CA ASN A 537 18.09 20.59 -46.23
C ASN A 537 17.26 19.74 -47.21
N GLY A 538 17.78 19.55 -48.43
CA GLY A 538 17.20 18.65 -49.43
C GLY A 538 15.85 19.09 -50.02
N VAL A 539 15.42 20.34 -49.79
CA VAL A 539 14.13 20.85 -50.27
C VAL A 539 14.34 22.00 -51.27
N GLY A 540 13.82 21.82 -52.49
CA GLY A 540 13.91 22.82 -53.57
C GLY A 540 12.91 23.98 -53.44
N GLU A 541 11.73 23.72 -52.87
CA GLU A 541 10.63 24.67 -52.69
C GLU A 541 9.82 24.34 -51.43
N VAL A 542 9.41 25.36 -50.68
CA VAL A 542 8.57 25.23 -49.47
C VAL A 542 7.29 26.02 -49.68
N LYS A 543 6.12 25.35 -49.60
CA LYS A 543 4.84 26.05 -49.73
C LYS A 543 4.60 26.90 -48.49
N ASN A 544 3.84 27.99 -48.67
CA ASN A 544 3.51 28.88 -47.55
C ASN A 544 2.77 28.15 -46.41
N THR A 545 2.04 27.07 -46.68
CA THR A 545 1.34 26.26 -45.67
C THR A 545 2.24 25.31 -44.89
N ASP A 546 3.42 24.98 -45.41
CA ASP A 546 4.28 23.92 -44.88
C ASP A 546 5.14 24.41 -43.70
N LEU A 547 5.42 25.72 -43.65
CA LEU A 547 6.25 26.35 -42.62
C LEU A 547 5.39 27.19 -41.68
N LYS A 548 5.41 26.87 -40.39
CA LYS A 548 4.79 27.64 -39.30
C LYS A 548 5.88 28.22 -38.40
N VAL A 549 5.57 29.31 -37.69
CA VAL A 549 6.48 29.94 -36.73
C VAL A 549 5.77 30.03 -35.40
N HIS A 550 6.31 29.39 -34.37
CA HIS A 550 5.72 29.30 -33.05
C HIS A 550 6.61 29.99 -32.02
N ILE A 551 5.99 30.62 -31.02
CA ILE A 551 6.67 31.04 -29.79
C ILE A 551 6.04 30.35 -28.59
N TYR A 552 6.87 29.90 -27.66
CA TYR A 552 6.47 29.13 -26.49
C TYR A 552 7.02 29.74 -25.21
N SER A 553 6.13 30.01 -24.24
CA SER A 553 6.50 30.41 -22.89
C SER A 553 6.69 29.15 -22.02
N PRO A 554 7.91 28.91 -21.50
CA PRO A 554 8.18 27.76 -20.64
C PRO A 554 7.37 27.82 -19.35
N PRO A 555 6.78 26.69 -18.89
CA PRO A 555 5.99 26.66 -17.69
C PRO A 555 6.82 26.44 -16.42
N PHE A 556 6.21 26.84 -15.30
CA PHE A 556 6.53 26.28 -13.99
C PHE A 556 5.63 25.06 -13.75
N THR A 557 6.23 23.88 -13.62
CA THR A 557 5.48 22.62 -13.52
C THR A 557 5.49 22.08 -12.10
N THR A 558 4.32 21.76 -11.56
CA THR A 558 4.15 21.00 -10.31
C THR A 558 2.75 20.39 -10.24
N HIS A 559 2.59 19.29 -9.51
CA HIS A 559 1.28 18.68 -9.24
C HIS A 559 0.40 18.53 -10.50
N GLY A 560 0.97 18.06 -11.63
CA GLY A 560 0.25 17.87 -12.89
C GLY A 560 -0.21 19.16 -13.59
N TYR A 561 0.30 20.32 -13.18
CA TYR A 561 -0.07 21.62 -13.73
C TYR A 561 1.14 22.45 -14.16
N SER A 562 1.10 22.89 -15.42
CA SER A 562 2.15 23.66 -16.10
C SER A 562 1.75 25.14 -16.14
N MET A 563 2.02 25.86 -15.04
CA MET A 563 1.63 27.28 -14.88
C MET A 563 2.30 28.17 -15.92
N ASN A 564 1.60 29.21 -16.38
CA ASN A 564 2.10 30.19 -17.36
C ASN A 564 2.40 29.64 -18.77
N GLN A 565 2.17 28.35 -19.03
CA GLN A 565 2.43 27.75 -20.34
C GLN A 565 1.58 28.42 -21.43
N ARG A 566 2.22 28.80 -22.54
CA ARG A 566 1.49 29.37 -23.68
C ARG A 566 2.26 29.17 -24.98
N LEU A 567 1.57 28.65 -26.01
CA LEU A 567 2.10 28.58 -27.37
C LEU A 567 1.27 29.45 -28.32
N LEU A 568 1.96 30.31 -29.07
CA LEU A 568 1.37 31.15 -30.10
C LEU A 568 1.90 30.74 -31.47
N VAL A 569 0.98 30.48 -32.40
CA VAL A 569 1.29 30.34 -33.83
C VAL A 569 1.27 31.76 -34.42
N LEU A 570 2.46 32.30 -34.70
CA LEU A 570 2.61 33.67 -35.16
C LEU A 570 2.07 33.85 -36.58
N ALA A 571 1.50 35.02 -36.82
CA ALA A 571 1.06 35.41 -38.15
C ALA A 571 2.29 35.69 -39.03
N LYS A 572 2.23 35.28 -40.29
CA LYS A 572 3.36 35.37 -41.22
C LYS A 572 2.91 35.76 -42.63
N GLY A 573 3.82 36.41 -43.35
CA GLY A 573 3.70 36.68 -44.79
C GLY A 573 4.02 35.47 -45.65
N ALA A 574 4.16 35.70 -46.96
CA ALA A 574 4.56 34.65 -47.90
C ALA A 574 5.99 34.17 -47.62
N VAL A 575 6.21 32.86 -47.80
CA VAL A 575 7.55 32.26 -47.80
C VAL A 575 8.19 32.52 -49.16
N SER A 576 9.42 33.04 -49.16
CA SER A 576 10.20 33.32 -50.36
C SER A 576 11.54 32.58 -50.29
N LYS A 577 12.01 32.06 -51.42
CA LYS A 577 13.28 31.34 -51.48
C LYS A 577 14.45 32.31 -51.34
N ALA A 578 15.41 31.98 -50.48
CA ALA A 578 16.72 32.64 -50.39
C ALA A 578 17.81 31.75 -51.02
N ARG A 579 19.10 32.10 -50.89
CA ARG A 579 20.20 31.29 -51.42
C ARG A 579 20.41 30.01 -50.59
N ASN A 580 20.91 28.95 -51.23
CA ASN A 580 21.39 27.70 -50.59
C ASN A 580 20.36 26.94 -49.71
N GLY A 581 19.11 26.81 -50.14
CA GLY A 581 18.09 26.04 -49.37
C GLY A 581 17.58 26.77 -48.12
N SER A 582 17.89 28.06 -47.98
CA SER A 582 17.30 28.95 -46.99
C SER A 582 16.01 29.59 -47.52
N PHE A 583 15.04 29.81 -46.63
CA PHE A 583 13.75 30.39 -46.92
C PHE A 583 13.49 31.58 -46.01
N ARG A 584 13.04 32.68 -46.60
CA ARG A 584 12.75 33.92 -45.92
C ARG A 584 11.25 34.05 -45.67
N VAL A 585 10.89 34.29 -44.42
CA VAL A 585 9.52 34.53 -43.98
C VAL A 585 9.45 35.78 -43.10
N GLN A 586 8.55 36.70 -43.46
CA GLN A 586 8.23 37.84 -42.59
C GLN A 586 7.21 37.39 -41.55
N VAL A 587 7.49 37.63 -40.27
CA VAL A 587 6.67 37.19 -39.15
C VAL A 587 6.24 38.42 -38.35
N THR A 588 4.98 38.49 -37.93
CA THR A 588 4.45 39.56 -37.10
C THR A 588 4.34 39.08 -35.66
N THR A 589 4.91 39.85 -34.73
CA THR A 589 4.78 39.62 -33.29
C THR A 589 3.34 39.87 -32.81
N PRO A 590 2.94 39.32 -31.65
CA PRO A 590 1.62 39.57 -31.07
C PRO A 590 1.35 41.06 -30.85
N GLU A 591 0.07 41.46 -30.85
CA GLU A 591 -0.31 42.88 -30.80
C GLU A 591 -0.15 43.51 -29.41
N ASN A 592 -0.30 42.73 -28.34
CA ASN A 592 -0.28 43.23 -26.97
C ASN A 592 -0.04 42.11 -25.94
N GLY A 593 0.15 42.53 -24.69
CA GLY A 593 0.40 41.66 -23.54
C GLY A 593 -0.74 40.70 -23.17
N ALA A 594 -2.00 40.97 -23.57
CA ALA A 594 -3.10 40.04 -23.31
C ALA A 594 -3.02 38.79 -24.21
N ILE A 595 -2.48 38.95 -25.42
CA ILE A 595 -2.21 37.84 -26.33
C ILE A 595 -0.92 37.13 -25.93
N ALA A 596 0.13 37.87 -25.57
CA ALA A 596 1.42 37.31 -25.18
C ALA A 596 2.00 38.17 -24.06
N PRO A 597 1.89 37.79 -22.78
CA PRO A 597 2.48 38.54 -21.69
C PRO A 597 3.97 38.82 -21.92
N PRO A 598 4.49 39.99 -21.51
CA PRO A 598 5.90 40.31 -21.69
C PRO A 598 6.76 39.30 -20.92
N GLY A 599 7.77 38.74 -21.59
CA GLY A 599 8.51 37.62 -21.03
C GLY A 599 9.46 36.96 -22.01
N TYR A 600 10.14 35.93 -21.52
CA TYR A 600 10.98 35.05 -22.32
C TYR A 600 10.14 34.04 -23.10
N TYR A 601 10.42 33.90 -24.40
CA TYR A 601 9.79 32.91 -25.27
C TYR A 601 10.83 32.17 -26.09
N MET A 602 10.67 30.85 -26.20
CA MET A 602 11.41 30.03 -27.15
C MET A 602 10.79 30.19 -28.55
N LEU A 603 11.60 30.50 -29.56
CA LEU A 603 11.17 30.66 -30.96
C LEU A 603 11.48 29.40 -31.78
N PHE A 604 10.45 28.83 -32.40
CA PHE A 604 10.53 27.63 -33.22
C PHE A 604 10.05 27.89 -34.65
N ALA A 605 10.78 27.36 -35.63
CA ALA A 605 10.28 27.17 -36.99
C ALA A 605 9.80 25.72 -37.11
N VAL A 606 8.58 25.50 -37.63
CA VAL A 606 8.00 24.16 -37.75
C VAL A 606 7.70 23.87 -39.21
N TYR A 607 8.43 22.93 -39.80
CA TYR A 607 8.25 22.51 -41.19
C TYR A 607 7.56 21.14 -41.23
N ARG A 608 6.33 21.08 -41.75
CA ARG A 608 5.51 19.86 -41.87
C ARG A 608 5.52 18.98 -40.61
N GLY A 609 5.36 19.60 -39.44
CA GLY A 609 5.33 18.90 -38.15
C GLY A 609 6.69 18.67 -37.49
N LEU A 610 7.81 19.06 -38.12
CA LEU A 610 9.16 18.98 -37.54
C LEU A 610 9.58 20.36 -37.01
N PRO A 611 9.77 20.53 -35.69
CA PRO A 611 10.25 21.78 -35.12
C PRO A 611 11.78 21.91 -35.24
N SER A 612 12.27 23.14 -35.34
CA SER A 612 13.69 23.46 -35.19
C SER A 612 14.13 23.29 -33.74
N LYS A 613 15.44 23.31 -33.48
CA LYS A 613 15.90 23.75 -32.15
C LYS A 613 15.46 25.20 -31.94
N ALA A 614 15.11 25.56 -30.71
CA ALA A 614 14.93 26.95 -30.33
C ALA A 614 16.26 27.67 -30.45
N ASN A 615 16.21 28.92 -30.91
CA ASN A 615 17.40 29.76 -30.98
C ASN A 615 17.78 30.25 -29.57
N ASN A 616 18.65 29.48 -28.87
CA ASN A 616 19.13 29.74 -27.51
C ASN A 616 20.66 29.86 -27.44
N GLN A 617 21.15 30.58 -26.43
CA GLN A 617 22.36 31.40 -26.48
C GLN A 617 23.75 30.72 -26.38
N ASN A 618 23.91 29.39 -26.34
CA ASN A 618 25.24 28.76 -26.15
C ASN A 618 25.41 27.46 -26.97
N GLU A 619 26.21 27.49 -28.03
CA GLU A 619 26.99 26.33 -28.48
C GLU A 619 28.42 26.53 -27.94
N SER A 620 28.90 25.62 -27.10
CA SER A 620 30.25 25.62 -26.55
C SER A 620 31.27 25.13 -27.59
N GLU A 621 32.40 25.82 -27.66
CA GLU A 621 33.52 25.53 -28.56
C GLU A 621 34.19 24.20 -28.16
N ARG A 622 34.50 23.34 -29.15
CA ARG A 622 35.16 22.04 -28.92
C ARG A 622 36.67 22.23 -29.03
N VAL A 623 37.42 21.66 -28.09
CA VAL A 623 38.88 21.78 -28.02
C VAL A 623 39.51 20.44 -28.38
N LEU A 624 40.48 20.44 -29.30
CA LEU A 624 41.17 19.23 -29.73
C LEU A 624 42.20 18.79 -28.68
N ILE A 625 42.02 17.57 -28.15
CA ILE A 625 42.96 16.94 -27.22
C ILE A 625 43.87 16.00 -27.99
N SER A 626 45.18 16.21 -27.89
CA SER A 626 46.21 15.39 -28.56
C SER A 626 46.47 14.10 -27.80
N GLU A 627 46.54 14.16 -26.47
CA GLU A 627 46.91 13.03 -25.60
C GLU A 627 46.09 13.00 -24.30
N VAL A 628 45.84 11.79 -23.78
CA VAL A 628 45.16 11.58 -22.49
C VAL A 628 46.03 10.67 -21.62
N LEU A 629 46.40 11.11 -20.41
CA LEU A 629 47.21 10.35 -19.45
C LEU A 629 46.50 10.22 -18.10
N ILE A 630 46.79 9.16 -17.35
CA ILE A 630 46.38 8.98 -15.95
C ILE A 630 47.65 8.97 -15.11
N ARG A 631 47.71 9.80 -14.07
CA ARG A 631 48.89 9.98 -13.22
C ARG A 631 48.49 10.06 -11.75
N ASN A 632 49.42 9.89 -10.84
CA ASN A 632 49.19 10.19 -9.43
C ASN A 632 49.05 11.72 -9.23
N LYS A 633 48.74 12.15 -8.01
CA LYS A 633 48.60 13.58 -7.66
C LYS A 633 49.85 14.42 -7.93
N ASP A 634 51.03 13.79 -7.92
CA ASP A 634 52.33 14.43 -8.14
C ASP A 634 52.73 14.45 -9.64
N GLY A 635 51.90 13.87 -10.52
CA GLY A 635 52.12 13.84 -11.97
C GLY A 635 52.96 12.66 -12.47
N GLU A 636 53.31 11.71 -11.60
CA GLU A 636 54.08 10.49 -11.90
C GLU A 636 53.16 9.29 -12.24
N GLU A 637 53.73 8.20 -12.73
CA GLU A 637 52.98 6.95 -12.98
C GLU A 637 52.48 6.34 -11.66
N LEU A 638 51.31 5.68 -11.68
CA LEU A 638 50.80 5.01 -10.49
C LEU A 638 51.68 3.78 -10.18
N GLU A 639 52.08 3.62 -8.91
CA GLU A 639 52.82 2.44 -8.45
C GLU A 639 52.06 1.12 -8.74
N ARG A 640 50.72 1.18 -8.71
CA ARG A 640 49.80 0.06 -8.97
C ARG A 640 49.19 0.15 -10.36
N LYS A 641 49.69 -0.66 -11.30
CA LYS A 641 49.27 -0.69 -12.71
C LYS A 641 47.83 -1.18 -12.94
N ASP A 642 47.30 -1.96 -12.02
CA ASP A 642 45.91 -2.42 -12.03
C ASP A 642 44.92 -1.26 -11.83
N LEU A 643 45.24 -0.29 -10.97
CA LEU A 643 44.42 0.91 -10.79
C LEU A 643 44.47 1.83 -12.00
N GLU A 644 45.65 2.00 -12.60
CA GLU A 644 45.81 2.77 -13.82
C GLU A 644 44.95 2.18 -14.96
N ALA A 645 44.93 0.85 -15.09
CA ALA A 645 44.07 0.15 -16.05
C ALA A 645 42.57 0.36 -15.73
N GLU A 646 42.15 0.30 -14.47
CA GLU A 646 40.76 0.55 -14.07
C GLU A 646 40.29 1.97 -14.37
N ALA A 647 41.13 2.99 -14.10
CA ALA A 647 40.84 4.37 -14.45
C ALA A 647 40.81 4.56 -15.98
N SER A 648 41.71 3.93 -16.71
CA SER A 648 41.77 3.99 -18.18
C SER A 648 40.53 3.36 -18.83
N MET A 649 40.10 2.20 -18.33
CA MET A 649 38.86 1.54 -18.76
C MET A 649 37.58 2.31 -18.40
N ALA A 650 37.65 3.28 -17.49
CA ALA A 650 36.51 4.14 -17.17
C ALA A 650 36.33 5.28 -18.18
N LEU A 651 37.37 5.65 -18.92
CA LEU A 651 37.33 6.70 -19.94
C LEU A 651 36.53 6.25 -21.16
N LYS A 652 35.49 7.01 -21.52
CA LYS A 652 34.63 6.75 -22.68
C LYS A 652 34.81 7.80 -23.76
N ALA A 653 34.79 9.08 -23.39
CA ALA A 653 34.80 10.20 -24.31
C ALA A 653 36.22 10.71 -24.57
N CYS A 654 37.02 10.87 -23.51
CA CYS A 654 38.39 11.35 -23.53
C CYS A 654 39.32 10.32 -24.16
N ARG A 655 39.55 10.46 -25.46
CA ARG A 655 40.51 9.66 -26.23
C ARG A 655 41.54 10.57 -26.90
N PRO A 656 42.77 10.09 -27.14
CA PRO A 656 43.73 10.83 -27.96
C PRO A 656 43.12 11.22 -29.32
N ASN A 657 43.45 12.42 -29.80
CA ASN A 657 42.97 13.00 -31.07
C ASN A 657 41.46 13.21 -31.18
N SER A 658 40.79 13.50 -30.06
CA SER A 658 39.35 13.80 -30.04
C SER A 658 39.08 15.27 -29.69
N ALA A 659 38.08 15.87 -30.35
CA ALA A 659 37.62 17.22 -30.05
C ALA A 659 36.56 17.16 -28.95
N LEU A 660 36.94 17.55 -27.74
CA LEU A 660 36.17 17.38 -26.52
C LEU A 660 35.62 18.71 -26.01
N THR A 661 34.48 18.61 -25.35
CA THR A 661 33.88 19.66 -24.53
C THR A 661 34.24 19.45 -23.06
N VAL A 662 34.13 20.51 -22.25
CA VAL A 662 34.33 20.43 -20.79
C VAL A 662 33.39 19.40 -20.15
N CYS A 663 32.17 19.25 -20.67
CA CYS A 663 31.18 18.28 -20.21
C CYS A 663 31.68 16.83 -20.37
N GLU A 664 32.22 16.50 -21.56
CA GLU A 664 32.70 15.16 -21.87
C GLU A 664 33.89 14.75 -20.97
N VAL A 665 34.74 15.73 -20.61
CA VAL A 665 35.82 15.53 -19.63
C VAL A 665 35.28 15.30 -18.23
N GLN A 666 34.32 16.10 -17.78
CA GLN A 666 33.69 15.95 -16.46
C GLN A 666 32.94 14.62 -16.31
N GLU A 667 32.27 14.15 -17.35
CA GLU A 667 31.63 12.83 -17.33
C GLU A 667 32.64 11.69 -17.13
N ASP A 668 33.83 11.79 -17.73
CA ASP A 668 34.89 10.80 -17.56
C ASP A 668 35.53 10.86 -16.16
N VAL A 669 35.67 12.04 -15.56
CA VAL A 669 36.03 12.18 -14.14
C VAL A 669 35.01 11.43 -13.26
N HIS A 670 33.71 11.66 -13.50
CA HIS A 670 32.66 10.97 -12.76
C HIS A 670 32.71 9.46 -12.98
N ARG A 671 33.02 8.97 -14.18
CA ARG A 671 33.17 7.53 -14.46
C ARG A 671 34.36 6.92 -13.71
N ILE A 672 35.49 7.61 -13.61
CA ILE A 672 36.67 7.18 -12.83
C ILE A 672 36.32 7.10 -11.34
N MET A 673 35.77 8.18 -10.77
CA MET A 673 35.37 8.23 -9.36
C MET A 673 34.32 7.17 -9.04
N ALA A 674 33.37 6.95 -9.96
CA ALA A 674 32.35 5.95 -9.80
C ALA A 674 32.92 4.54 -9.65
N ARG A 675 34.13 4.20 -10.15
CA ARG A 675 34.74 2.86 -9.95
C ARG A 675 34.98 2.52 -8.48
N GLY A 676 35.07 3.53 -7.61
CA GLY A 676 35.10 3.38 -6.15
C GLY A 676 36.48 3.07 -5.56
N TYR A 677 37.55 3.08 -6.36
CA TYR A 677 38.93 2.82 -5.92
C TYR A 677 39.74 4.09 -5.61
N PHE A 678 39.24 5.26 -6.00
CA PHE A 678 39.96 6.53 -5.89
C PHE A 678 39.22 7.49 -4.95
N CYS A 679 39.97 8.18 -4.09
CA CYS A 679 39.43 9.23 -3.21
C CYS A 679 39.42 10.61 -3.90
N SER A 680 40.22 10.81 -4.94
CA SER A 680 40.22 12.01 -5.77
C SER A 680 40.58 11.73 -7.23
N CYS A 681 40.03 12.55 -8.15
CA CYS A 681 40.37 12.55 -9.57
C CYS A 681 40.24 13.99 -10.10
N MET A 682 41.35 14.59 -10.52
CA MET A 682 41.40 15.96 -11.02
C MET A 682 41.93 16.00 -12.47
N PRO A 683 41.16 16.52 -13.44
CA PRO A 683 41.63 16.68 -14.81
C PRO A 683 42.48 17.95 -14.93
N VAL A 684 43.68 17.83 -15.48
CA VAL A 684 44.62 18.94 -15.72
C VAL A 684 44.92 19.01 -17.21
N ALA A 685 44.64 20.16 -17.83
CA ALA A 685 45.03 20.41 -19.22
C ALA A 685 46.44 21.03 -19.25
N VAL A 686 47.31 20.47 -20.10
CA VAL A 686 48.70 20.90 -20.29
C VAL A 686 48.90 21.22 -21.77
N ASP A 687 49.31 22.44 -22.08
CA ASP A 687 49.65 22.83 -23.45
C ASP A 687 50.96 22.15 -23.88
N THR A 688 50.95 21.52 -25.06
CA THR A 688 52.12 20.88 -25.67
C THR A 688 52.33 21.38 -27.09
N ARG A 689 53.50 21.08 -27.69
CA ARG A 689 53.79 21.46 -29.10
C ARG A 689 52.80 20.86 -30.10
N ASP A 690 52.19 19.71 -29.77
CA ASP A 690 51.30 18.95 -30.65
C ASP A 690 49.80 19.12 -30.32
N GLY A 691 49.45 20.00 -29.37
CA GLY A 691 48.07 20.26 -28.92
C GLY A 691 47.92 20.26 -27.40
N ILE A 692 46.69 20.16 -26.91
CA ILE A 692 46.42 20.09 -25.46
C ILE A 692 46.45 18.64 -24.99
N ARG A 693 47.29 18.34 -24.00
CA ARG A 693 47.33 17.05 -23.29
C ARG A 693 46.43 17.12 -22.05
N LEU A 694 45.57 16.15 -21.86
CA LEU A 694 44.71 16.03 -20.69
C LEU A 694 45.26 14.97 -19.72
N VAL A 695 45.59 15.35 -18.49
CA VAL A 695 46.12 14.47 -17.45
C VAL A 695 45.10 14.30 -16.33
N PHE A 696 44.57 13.09 -16.13
CA PHE A 696 43.74 12.75 -14.97
C PHE A 696 44.64 12.37 -13.80
N GLN A 697 44.80 13.29 -12.84
CA GLN A 697 45.53 13.06 -11.60
C GLN A 697 44.61 12.34 -10.61
N VAL A 698 44.92 11.10 -10.23
CA VAL A 698 44.11 10.27 -9.35
C VAL A 698 44.85 9.91 -8.05
N GLU A 699 44.11 9.82 -6.95
CA GLU A 699 44.62 9.34 -5.67
C GLU A 699 43.83 8.10 -5.22
N PRO A 700 44.49 6.92 -5.07
CA PRO A 700 43.83 5.70 -4.59
C PRO A 700 43.36 5.78 -3.14
N ASN A 701 42.31 5.02 -2.80
CA ASN A 701 41.92 4.79 -1.42
C ASN A 701 43.01 4.02 -0.64
N GLN A 702 42.99 4.12 0.70
CA GLN A 702 43.90 3.35 1.56
C GLN A 702 43.58 1.85 1.56
N ASP A 703 44.55 1.02 1.94
CA ASP A 703 44.36 -0.41 2.16
C ASP A 703 43.57 -0.67 3.46
N PHE A 704 42.61 -1.58 3.44
CA PHE A 704 41.81 -1.94 4.61
C PHE A 704 42.60 -2.83 5.58
N GLN A 705 42.81 -2.34 6.80
CA GLN A 705 43.60 -2.99 7.86
C GLN A 705 42.76 -3.43 9.07
N GLY A 706 41.57 -2.83 9.29
CA GLY A 706 40.75 -3.19 10.44
C GLY A 706 39.41 -2.46 10.49
N LEU A 707 38.49 -2.99 11.29
CA LEU A 707 37.14 -2.44 11.48
C LEU A 707 36.92 -2.14 12.97
N VAL A 708 36.40 -0.96 13.28
CA VAL A 708 35.87 -0.60 14.59
C VAL A 708 34.39 -0.31 14.44
N CYS A 709 33.53 -1.09 15.10
CA CYS A 709 32.08 -0.88 15.08
C CYS A 709 31.61 -0.39 16.44
N GLU A 710 30.93 0.76 16.48
CA GLU A 710 30.41 1.38 17.71
C GLU A 710 28.87 1.51 17.63
N GLY A 711 28.18 1.34 18.76
CA GLY A 711 26.73 1.54 18.86
C GLY A 711 25.84 0.37 18.39
N ALA A 712 26.43 -0.74 17.93
CA ALA A 712 25.69 -1.94 17.52
C ALA A 712 25.56 -2.96 18.67
N ASN A 713 24.53 -2.85 19.51
CA ASN A 713 24.35 -3.75 20.66
C ASN A 713 23.67 -5.08 20.29
N VAL A 714 22.89 -5.12 19.20
CA VAL A 714 22.12 -6.31 18.79
C VAL A 714 22.75 -7.02 17.59
N LEU A 715 23.57 -6.32 16.80
CA LEU A 715 24.25 -6.89 15.64
C LEU A 715 25.37 -7.87 16.07
N PRO A 716 25.32 -9.15 15.64
CA PRO A 716 26.36 -10.11 16.00
C PRO A 716 27.72 -9.74 15.37
N SER A 717 28.80 -9.75 16.15
CA SER A 717 30.16 -9.47 15.66
C SER A 717 30.55 -10.36 14.48
N LYS A 718 30.15 -11.64 14.52
CA LYS A 718 30.39 -12.61 13.43
C LYS A 718 29.81 -12.16 12.08
N PHE A 719 28.68 -11.44 12.07
CA PHE A 719 28.09 -10.93 10.83
C PHE A 719 28.99 -9.86 10.20
N LEU A 720 29.56 -8.98 11.02
CA LEU A 720 30.52 -7.96 10.57
C LEU A 720 31.82 -8.60 10.08
N GLU A 721 32.34 -9.59 10.81
CA GLU A 721 33.55 -10.33 10.42
C GLU A 721 33.38 -10.98 9.05
N ASP A 722 32.27 -11.68 8.82
CA ASP A 722 31.99 -12.35 7.55
C ASP A 722 31.80 -11.35 6.39
N ALA A 723 31.18 -10.20 6.65
CA ALA A 723 30.94 -9.18 5.62
C ALA A 723 32.22 -8.48 5.15
N PHE A 724 33.19 -8.25 6.05
CA PHE A 724 34.45 -7.55 5.74
C PHE A 724 35.63 -8.48 5.41
N ARG A 725 35.48 -9.80 5.58
CA ARG A 725 36.56 -10.80 5.46
C ARG A 725 37.38 -10.68 4.18
N ASP A 726 36.76 -10.65 3.00
CA ASP A 726 37.53 -10.70 1.74
C ASP A 726 38.08 -9.34 1.29
N GLY A 727 37.90 -8.29 2.11
CA GLY A 727 38.46 -6.96 1.91
C GLY A 727 39.79 -6.71 2.62
N HIS A 728 40.13 -7.52 3.63
CA HIS A 728 41.33 -7.30 4.46
C HIS A 728 42.62 -7.33 3.63
N GLY A 729 43.48 -6.31 3.81
CA GLY A 729 44.74 -6.15 3.09
C GLY A 729 44.61 -5.68 1.63
N LYS A 730 43.41 -5.28 1.17
CA LYS A 730 43.17 -4.74 -0.17
C LYS A 730 42.78 -3.27 -0.11
N ILE A 731 42.90 -2.55 -1.23
CA ILE A 731 42.38 -1.18 -1.37
C ILE A 731 40.89 -1.16 -1.06
N VAL A 732 40.48 -0.19 -0.25
CA VAL A 732 39.07 0.04 0.05
C VAL A 732 38.32 0.40 -1.24
N ASN A 733 37.33 -0.41 -1.61
CA ASN A 733 36.40 -0.10 -2.67
C ASN A 733 35.08 0.43 -2.08
N ILE A 734 34.73 1.68 -2.37
CA ILE A 734 33.56 2.36 -1.82
C ILE A 734 32.25 1.67 -2.24
N ARG A 735 32.18 1.05 -3.44
CA ARG A 735 30.97 0.31 -3.86
C ARG A 735 30.75 -0.92 -3.00
N ARG A 736 31.79 -1.72 -2.80
CA ARG A 736 31.73 -2.90 -1.93
C ARG A 736 31.40 -2.50 -0.49
N LEU A 737 31.95 -1.38 -0.02
CA LEU A 737 31.66 -0.86 1.31
C LEU A 737 30.19 -0.47 1.47
N ASN A 738 29.62 0.19 0.45
CA ASN A 738 28.20 0.48 0.39
C ASN A 738 27.36 -0.80 0.37
N GLU A 739 27.74 -1.84 -0.39
CA GLU A 739 27.04 -3.14 -0.38
C GLU A 739 27.02 -3.77 1.01
N VAL A 740 28.14 -3.70 1.74
CA VAL A 740 28.24 -4.20 3.12
C VAL A 740 27.34 -3.40 4.06
N VAL A 741 27.32 -2.06 3.96
CA VAL A 741 26.39 -1.21 4.73
C VAL A 741 24.93 -1.58 4.43
N HIS A 742 24.57 -1.79 3.15
CA HIS A 742 23.23 -2.23 2.77
C HIS A 742 22.89 -3.61 3.34
N SER A 743 23.87 -4.51 3.45
CA SER A 743 23.68 -5.82 4.09
C SER A 743 23.42 -5.69 5.59
N ILE A 744 24.09 -4.75 6.27
CA ILE A 744 23.90 -4.48 7.71
C ILE A 744 22.53 -3.84 7.95
N ASP A 745 22.16 -2.82 7.17
CA ASP A 745 20.83 -2.19 7.24
C ASP A 745 19.72 -3.19 6.89
N GLY A 746 19.97 -4.07 5.91
CA GLY A 746 19.10 -5.18 5.54
C GLY A 746 18.87 -6.15 6.71
N TRP A 747 19.92 -6.50 7.44
CA TRP A 747 19.85 -7.39 8.60
C TRP A 747 18.93 -6.84 9.71
N TYR A 748 19.02 -5.53 10.00
CA TYR A 748 18.12 -4.85 10.95
C TYR A 748 16.68 -4.80 10.42
N ARG A 749 16.49 -4.46 9.15
CA ARG A 749 15.18 -4.33 8.49
C ARG A 749 14.40 -5.64 8.45
N GLU A 750 15.04 -6.75 8.09
CA GLU A 750 14.42 -8.09 8.05
C GLU A 750 13.91 -8.52 9.44
N ARG A 751 14.55 -8.03 10.50
CA ARG A 751 14.18 -8.30 11.90
C ARG A 751 13.27 -7.23 12.49
N GLY A 752 12.88 -6.23 11.69
CA GLY A 752 12.01 -5.11 12.08
C GLY A 752 12.57 -4.29 13.23
N LEU A 753 13.90 -4.21 13.35
CA LEU A 753 14.61 -3.39 14.32
C LEU A 753 14.88 -2.00 13.72
N PHE A 754 14.80 -0.97 14.54
CA PHE A 754 15.22 0.39 14.16
C PHE A 754 16.71 0.55 14.47
N GLY A 755 17.53 0.03 13.57
CA GLY A 755 18.98 0.18 13.57
C GLY A 755 19.46 0.50 12.16
N LEU A 756 20.40 1.43 12.03
CA LEU A 756 21.04 1.76 10.76
C LEU A 756 22.48 2.21 10.98
N VAL A 757 23.31 2.04 9.97
CA VAL A 757 24.65 2.63 9.95
C VAL A 757 24.49 4.15 9.84
N SER A 758 24.80 4.86 10.93
CA SER A 758 24.65 6.32 11.03
C SER A 758 25.88 7.08 10.55
N ASP A 759 27.06 6.47 10.65
CA ASP A 759 28.29 7.08 10.15
C ASP A 759 29.28 6.02 9.68
N LEU A 760 30.12 6.39 8.72
CA LEU A 760 31.21 5.57 8.20
C LEU A 760 32.40 6.47 7.89
N GLU A 761 33.52 6.20 8.57
CA GLU A 761 34.76 6.96 8.42
C GLU A 761 35.92 6.02 8.12
N ILE A 762 36.79 6.40 7.17
CA ILE A 762 38.05 5.70 6.89
C ILE A 762 39.16 6.50 7.58
N LEU A 763 39.66 5.99 8.71
CA LEU A 763 40.71 6.62 9.50
C LEU A 763 42.09 6.42 8.87
N SER A 764 43.01 7.33 9.18
CA SER A 764 44.42 7.21 8.78
C SER A 764 45.03 5.90 9.28
N GLY A 765 45.54 5.08 8.35
CA GLY A 765 46.10 3.75 8.65
C GLY A 765 45.19 2.59 8.23
N GLY A 766 44.13 2.85 7.45
CA GLY A 766 43.31 1.78 6.87
C GLY A 766 42.23 1.21 7.78
N ILE A 767 41.91 1.87 8.90
CA ILE A 767 40.88 1.43 9.83
C ILE A 767 39.54 2.05 9.43
N ILE A 768 38.52 1.23 9.20
CA ILE A 768 37.15 1.70 8.96
C ILE A 768 36.42 1.79 10.30
N ARG A 769 35.90 2.96 10.64
CA ARG A 769 35.01 3.18 11.77
C ARG A 769 33.58 3.16 11.27
N LEU A 770 32.79 2.24 11.81
CA LEU A 770 31.37 2.08 11.52
C LEU A 770 30.57 2.47 12.76
N GLN A 771 29.75 3.50 12.67
CA GLN A 771 28.84 3.88 13.75
C GLN A 771 27.44 3.42 13.41
N VAL A 772 26.83 2.67 14.32
CA VAL A 772 25.46 2.17 14.20
C VAL A 772 24.60 2.83 15.26
N SER A 773 23.44 3.33 14.84
CA SER A 773 22.46 3.92 15.74
C SER A 773 21.27 2.98 15.90
N GLU A 774 21.13 2.38 17.08
CA GLU A 774 19.99 1.54 17.47
C GLU A 774 19.03 2.32 18.38
N ALA A 775 17.73 2.32 18.07
CA ALA A 775 16.74 3.02 18.88
C ALA A 775 16.40 2.22 20.16
N GLU A 776 16.71 2.76 21.34
CA GLU A 776 16.40 2.14 22.64
C GLU A 776 15.10 2.72 23.24
N VAL A 777 14.26 1.88 23.84
CA VAL A 777 13.01 2.31 24.50
C VAL A 777 13.32 3.00 25.83
N ASN A 778 13.09 4.31 25.93
CA ASN A 778 13.29 5.08 27.15
C ASN A 778 12.10 5.00 28.11
N ASN A 779 10.88 5.14 27.61
CA ASN A 779 9.66 5.03 28.42
C ASN A 779 8.49 4.47 27.61
N ILE A 780 7.48 3.91 28.29
CA ILE A 780 6.22 3.46 27.68
C ILE A 780 5.06 4.12 28.42
N THR A 781 4.34 4.99 27.73
CA THR A 781 3.23 5.78 28.29
C THR A 781 1.92 5.32 27.68
N ILE A 782 0.94 4.97 28.52
CA ILE A 782 -0.41 4.65 28.06
C ILE A 782 -1.26 5.93 28.05
N ARG A 783 -1.88 6.25 26.92
CA ARG A 783 -2.76 7.40 26.74
C ARG A 783 -4.15 6.92 26.32
N PHE A 784 -5.15 7.16 27.17
CA PHE A 784 -6.54 6.86 26.85
C PHE A 784 -7.13 7.96 25.97
N LEU A 785 -7.82 7.60 24.90
CA LEU A 785 -8.45 8.55 23.97
C LEU A 785 -9.98 8.37 23.96
N ASP A 786 -10.69 9.49 23.81
CA ASP A 786 -12.13 9.46 23.56
C ASP A 786 -12.43 9.05 22.11
N LYS A 787 -13.39 8.13 21.94
CA LYS A 787 -13.75 7.57 20.63
C LYS A 787 -14.27 8.61 19.63
N ARG A 788 -14.95 9.66 20.09
CA ARG A 788 -15.62 10.63 19.23
C ARG A 788 -14.74 11.82 18.91
N THR A 789 -13.94 12.28 19.88
CA THR A 789 -13.10 13.48 19.71
C THR A 789 -11.64 13.15 19.40
N GLY A 790 -11.16 11.95 19.73
CA GLY A 790 -9.74 11.60 19.61
C GLY A 790 -8.84 12.27 20.67
N GLU A 791 -9.43 13.01 21.62
CA GLU A 791 -8.71 13.74 22.66
C GLU A 791 -8.36 12.84 23.86
N PRO A 792 -7.28 13.16 24.62
CA PRO A 792 -6.93 12.44 25.83
C PRO A 792 -8.05 12.46 26.87
N THR A 793 -8.38 11.30 27.44
CA THR A 793 -9.40 11.13 28.47
C THR A 793 -8.87 10.31 29.65
N THR A 794 -9.64 10.24 30.73
CA THR A 794 -9.32 9.36 31.88
C THR A 794 -9.87 7.96 31.60
N GLY A 795 -8.98 6.97 31.45
CA GLY A 795 -9.35 5.57 31.27
C GLY A 795 -9.89 4.91 32.53
N LYS A 796 -10.79 3.93 32.37
CA LYS A 796 -11.31 3.08 33.46
C LYS A 796 -10.38 1.91 33.78
N THR A 797 -9.56 1.48 32.82
CA THR A 797 -8.52 0.45 32.98
C THR A 797 -7.30 1.04 33.66
N LYS A 798 -6.74 0.32 34.62
CA LYS A 798 -5.48 0.71 35.25
C LYS A 798 -4.31 0.54 34.26
N PRO A 799 -3.43 1.54 34.07
CA PRO A 799 -2.30 1.42 33.13
C PRO A 799 -1.40 0.20 33.39
N GLU A 800 -1.21 -0.20 34.64
CA GLU A 800 -0.41 -1.37 34.98
C GLU A 800 -1.00 -2.67 34.41
N THR A 801 -2.33 -2.73 34.26
CA THR A 801 -3.04 -3.86 33.65
C THR A 801 -2.64 -4.06 32.18
N ILE A 802 -2.29 -2.98 31.48
CA ILE A 802 -1.86 -2.99 30.07
C ILE A 802 -0.34 -3.18 29.99
N LEU A 803 0.44 -2.44 30.78
CA LEU A 803 1.90 -2.49 30.79
C LEU A 803 2.44 -3.90 31.11
N ARG A 804 1.77 -4.65 31.99
CA ARG A 804 2.15 -6.04 32.30
C ARG A 804 2.00 -7.00 31.12
N GLN A 805 1.18 -6.65 30.12
CA GLN A 805 0.93 -7.47 28.93
C GLN A 805 1.96 -7.22 27.82
N LEU A 806 2.64 -6.08 27.89
CA LEU A 806 3.63 -5.69 26.89
C LEU A 806 4.89 -6.54 27.07
N THR A 807 5.34 -7.09 25.96
CA THR A 807 6.63 -7.76 25.83
C THR A 807 7.77 -6.76 25.66
N THR A 808 7.51 -5.61 25.04
CA THR A 808 8.48 -4.51 24.97
C THR A 808 8.73 -3.93 26.35
N LYS A 809 10.00 -3.85 26.77
CA LYS A 809 10.41 -3.29 28.07
C LYS A 809 11.27 -2.05 27.88
N LYS A 810 11.27 -1.18 28.89
CA LYS A 810 12.21 -0.07 29.02
C LYS A 810 13.66 -0.60 28.99
N GLY A 811 14.53 0.07 28.24
CA GLY A 811 15.94 -0.31 28.06
C GLY A 811 16.20 -1.28 26.90
N GLN A 812 15.14 -1.77 26.24
CA GLN A 812 15.28 -2.70 25.12
C GLN A 812 15.35 -1.95 23.78
N VAL A 813 16.10 -2.48 22.80
CA VAL A 813 16.07 -1.97 21.43
C VAL A 813 14.66 -2.14 20.83
N TYR A 814 14.14 -1.06 20.27
CA TYR A 814 12.79 -0.98 19.74
C TYR A 814 12.65 -1.82 18.45
N SER A 815 11.65 -2.71 18.45
CA SER A 815 11.28 -3.53 17.30
C SER A 815 9.84 -3.25 16.89
N LEU A 816 9.65 -2.92 15.62
CA LEU A 816 8.34 -2.73 14.99
C LEU A 816 7.50 -4.02 15.01
N LEU A 817 8.15 -5.17 14.82
CA LEU A 817 7.48 -6.48 14.88
C LEU A 817 7.00 -6.78 16.31
N GLN A 818 7.82 -6.44 17.32
CA GLN A 818 7.43 -6.62 18.71
C GLN A 818 6.32 -5.65 19.12
N GLY A 819 6.40 -4.38 18.68
CA GLY A 819 5.33 -3.40 18.88
C GLY A 819 3.99 -3.82 18.26
N LYS A 820 4.00 -4.41 17.06
CA LYS A 820 2.79 -4.99 16.45
C LYS A 820 2.20 -6.13 17.28
N ARG A 821 3.03 -7.05 17.78
CA ARG A 821 2.59 -8.14 18.68
C ARG A 821 2.02 -7.60 20.00
N ASP A 822 2.58 -6.52 20.52
CA ASP A 822 2.08 -5.85 21.72
C ASP A 822 0.71 -5.21 21.48
N VAL A 823 0.52 -4.52 20.34
CA VAL A 823 -0.80 -4.01 19.91
C VAL A 823 -1.82 -5.14 19.81
N GLU A 824 -1.48 -6.23 19.12
CA GLU A 824 -2.34 -7.41 19.00
C GLU A 824 -2.67 -8.04 20.37
N THR A 825 -1.68 -8.10 21.27
CA THR A 825 -1.86 -8.63 22.63
C THR A 825 -2.87 -7.78 23.42
N VAL A 826 -2.75 -6.46 23.35
CA VAL A 826 -3.68 -5.54 24.04
C VAL A 826 -5.07 -5.58 23.42
N LEU A 827 -5.20 -5.69 22.10
CA LEU A 827 -6.49 -5.91 21.43
C LEU A 827 -7.13 -7.25 21.84
N THR A 828 -6.33 -8.32 21.95
CA THR A 828 -6.77 -9.66 22.35
C THR A 828 -7.29 -9.70 23.80
N MET A 829 -6.93 -8.73 24.65
CA MET A 829 -7.55 -8.58 25.98
C MET A 829 -9.07 -8.41 25.90
N GLY A 830 -9.60 -7.90 24.78
CA GLY A 830 -11.03 -7.75 24.51
C GLY A 830 -11.70 -6.60 25.26
N ILE A 831 -10.90 -5.71 25.87
CA ILE A 831 -11.34 -4.49 26.57
C ILE A 831 -11.03 -3.20 25.79
N MET A 832 -10.22 -3.29 24.73
CA MET A 832 -9.86 -2.16 23.87
C MET A 832 -10.51 -2.28 22.49
N GLU A 833 -10.99 -1.16 21.97
CA GLU A 833 -11.59 -1.05 20.63
C GLU A 833 -10.50 -0.74 19.60
N ASP A 834 -9.62 0.19 19.93
CA ASP A 834 -8.49 0.62 19.10
C ASP A 834 -7.23 0.76 19.97
N VAL A 835 -6.09 0.38 19.41
CA VAL A 835 -4.78 0.42 20.06
C VAL A 835 -3.73 0.81 19.01
N SER A 836 -2.97 1.85 19.27
CA SER A 836 -1.83 2.24 18.44
C SER A 836 -0.62 2.62 19.29
N ILE A 837 0.58 2.28 18.83
CA ILE A 837 1.84 2.70 19.47
C ILE A 837 2.49 3.76 18.57
N ILE A 838 2.74 4.94 19.13
CA ILE A 838 3.44 6.04 18.47
C ILE A 838 4.82 6.17 19.13
N PRO A 839 5.91 5.84 18.42
CA PRO A 839 7.25 6.13 18.91
C PRO A 839 7.53 7.64 18.77
N GLN A 840 8.00 8.28 19.85
CA GLN A 840 8.44 9.67 19.87
C GLN A 840 9.91 9.74 20.27
N PRO A 841 10.74 10.58 19.63
CA PRO A 841 12.13 10.76 20.04
C PRO A 841 12.23 11.31 21.47
N ALA A 842 13.06 10.70 22.32
CA ALA A 842 13.37 11.18 23.65
C ALA A 842 14.64 12.06 23.63
N GLY A 843 14.48 13.29 23.14
CA GLY A 843 15.60 14.23 22.93
C GLY A 843 16.63 13.72 21.90
N ASP A 844 17.90 14.11 22.07
CA ASP A 844 18.99 13.81 21.12
C ASP A 844 19.76 12.51 21.43
N THR A 845 19.21 11.63 22.27
CA THR A 845 19.97 10.51 22.87
C THR A 845 19.87 9.19 22.11
N GLY A 846 19.28 9.16 20.92
CA GLY A 846 19.01 7.91 20.18
C GLY A 846 17.96 7.01 20.85
N LYS A 847 17.21 7.55 21.83
CA LYS A 847 16.16 6.82 22.56
C LYS A 847 14.76 7.24 22.11
N VAL A 848 13.80 6.34 22.28
CA VAL A 848 12.39 6.53 21.90
C VAL A 848 11.44 6.31 23.08
N ASP A 849 10.51 7.24 23.26
CA ASP A 849 9.36 7.10 24.15
C ASP A 849 8.18 6.53 23.36
N LEU A 850 7.62 5.41 23.82
CA LEU A 850 6.49 4.75 23.17
C LEU A 850 5.19 5.25 23.80
N ILE A 851 4.40 6.00 23.05
CA ILE A 851 3.06 6.40 23.46
C ILE A 851 2.05 5.41 22.90
N MET A 852 1.49 4.56 23.77
CA MET A 852 0.42 3.65 23.42
C MET A 852 -0.93 4.34 23.61
N ASN A 853 -1.55 4.75 22.51
CA ASN A 853 -2.92 5.24 22.49
C ASN A 853 -3.90 4.08 22.54
N VAL A 854 -4.85 4.15 23.45
CA VAL A 854 -5.89 3.13 23.62
C VAL A 854 -7.28 3.77 23.68
N VAL A 855 -8.24 3.15 23.01
CA VAL A 855 -9.66 3.48 23.11
C VAL A 855 -10.37 2.32 23.79
N GLU A 856 -11.00 2.57 24.95
CA GLU A 856 -11.67 1.51 25.71
C GLU A 856 -13.01 1.12 25.08
N ARG A 857 -13.31 -0.19 25.09
CA ARG A 857 -14.66 -0.69 24.78
C ARG A 857 -15.62 -0.36 25.91
N VAL A 858 -16.90 -0.39 25.58
CA VAL A 858 -17.97 -0.39 26.58
C VAL A 858 -17.81 -1.62 27.48
N SER A 859 -17.57 -1.39 28.77
CA SER A 859 -17.18 -2.41 29.74
C SER A 859 -18.32 -3.31 30.18
N GLY A 860 -19.58 -2.86 30.16
CA GLY A 860 -20.72 -3.64 30.64
C GLY A 860 -21.88 -3.62 29.66
N GLY A 861 -22.66 -4.70 29.64
CA GLY A 861 -23.85 -4.80 28.81
C GLY A 861 -24.85 -5.83 29.33
N PHE A 862 -26.13 -5.55 29.06
CA PHE A 862 -27.19 -6.53 29.17
C PHE A 862 -27.37 -7.19 27.82
N SER A 863 -27.47 -8.52 27.82
CA SER A 863 -27.89 -9.30 26.67
C SER A 863 -29.15 -10.06 27.03
N ALA A 864 -30.16 -9.98 26.18
CA ALA A 864 -31.32 -10.84 26.22
C ALA A 864 -31.35 -11.62 24.90
N GLY A 865 -31.53 -12.94 24.99
CA GLY A 865 -31.56 -13.82 23.83
C GLY A 865 -32.68 -14.84 23.96
N GLY A 866 -33.38 -15.11 22.86
CA GLY A 866 -34.28 -16.26 22.73
C GLY A 866 -33.60 -17.32 21.86
N GLY A 867 -33.58 -18.56 22.33
CA GLY A 867 -33.05 -19.69 21.58
C GLY A 867 -34.04 -20.85 21.58
N ILE A 868 -33.78 -21.83 20.73
CA ILE A 868 -34.48 -23.12 20.75
C ILE A 868 -33.46 -24.15 21.25
N SER A 869 -33.65 -24.62 22.49
CA SER A 869 -32.97 -25.78 23.06
C SER A 869 -33.34 -27.00 22.23
N SER A 870 -32.37 -27.45 21.46
CA SER A 870 -32.47 -28.60 20.58
C SER A 870 -31.94 -29.81 21.35
N GLY A 871 -32.84 -30.42 22.11
CA GLY A 871 -32.50 -31.61 22.90
C GLY A 871 -33.58 -32.10 23.86
N ILE A 872 -34.75 -31.47 23.91
CA ILE A 872 -35.71 -31.79 24.95
C ILE A 872 -37.14 -31.60 24.42
N THR A 873 -37.86 -32.72 24.36
CA THR A 873 -39.29 -32.89 24.05
C THR A 873 -39.69 -32.99 22.58
N SER A 874 -40.53 -33.98 22.30
CA SER A 874 -41.25 -34.17 21.05
C SER A 874 -42.40 -33.16 20.95
N GLY A 875 -42.14 -31.99 20.37
CA GLY A 875 -43.19 -30.99 20.09
C GLY A 875 -42.65 -29.75 19.35
N PRO A 876 -43.47 -29.07 18.51
CA PRO A 876 -43.02 -27.99 17.64
C PRO A 876 -42.68 -26.66 18.37
N LEU A 877 -42.97 -26.53 19.67
CA LEU A 877 -42.81 -25.27 20.44
C LEU A 877 -42.16 -25.45 21.84
N SER A 878 -41.75 -26.66 22.22
CA SER A 878 -41.36 -26.96 23.61
C SER A 878 -39.88 -26.74 23.95
N GLY A 879 -39.05 -26.38 22.95
CA GLY A 879 -37.64 -26.06 23.12
C GLY A 879 -37.31 -24.59 23.34
N LEU A 880 -38.28 -23.67 23.42
CA LEU A 880 -37.96 -22.23 23.55
C LEU A 880 -37.31 -21.93 24.92
N VAL A 881 -36.11 -21.34 24.88
CA VAL A 881 -35.36 -20.88 26.06
C VAL A 881 -35.15 -19.37 25.96
N GLY A 882 -35.59 -18.65 26.97
CA GLY A 882 -35.21 -17.25 27.18
C GLY A 882 -33.93 -17.18 28.00
N SER A 883 -33.02 -16.30 27.63
CA SER A 883 -31.78 -16.04 28.35
C SER A 883 -31.65 -14.56 28.63
N PHE A 884 -31.26 -14.23 29.86
CA PHE A 884 -30.86 -12.90 30.28
C PHE A 884 -29.46 -13.03 30.86
N ALA A 885 -28.52 -12.23 30.37
CA ALA A 885 -27.19 -12.16 30.94
C ALA A 885 -26.74 -10.71 31.12
N TYR A 886 -26.12 -10.45 32.25
CA TYR A 886 -25.34 -9.24 32.49
C TYR A 886 -23.86 -9.62 32.47
N SER A 887 -23.11 -9.01 31.56
CA SER A 887 -21.67 -9.20 31.45
C SER A 887 -20.96 -7.89 31.72
N HIS A 888 -20.06 -7.89 32.70
CA HIS A 888 -19.13 -6.79 32.95
C HIS A 888 -17.71 -7.26 32.67
N ARG A 889 -17.14 -6.75 31.60
CA ARG A 889 -15.74 -6.90 31.20
C ARG A 889 -14.95 -5.79 31.87
N ASN A 890 -13.79 -6.10 32.45
CA ASN A 890 -12.91 -5.15 33.13
C ASN A 890 -13.38 -4.68 34.52
N VAL A 891 -13.91 -5.59 35.34
CA VAL A 891 -14.26 -5.30 36.74
C VAL A 891 -13.02 -4.76 37.47
N PHE A 892 -13.19 -3.68 38.23
CA PHE A 892 -12.13 -2.97 38.96
C PHE A 892 -10.94 -2.45 38.10
N GLY A 893 -11.08 -2.38 36.77
CA GLY A 893 -10.02 -1.92 35.86
C GLY A 893 -8.86 -2.91 35.69
N ARG A 894 -9.08 -4.21 35.98
CA ARG A 894 -8.05 -5.27 36.02
C ARG A 894 -8.17 -6.34 34.92
N ASN A 895 -8.98 -6.10 33.88
CA ASN A 895 -9.36 -7.07 32.84
C ASN A 895 -10.11 -8.32 33.37
N GLN A 896 -10.71 -8.23 34.55
CA GLN A 896 -11.50 -9.31 35.14
C GLN A 896 -12.93 -9.29 34.59
N LYS A 897 -13.56 -10.45 34.42
CA LYS A 897 -14.88 -10.58 33.80
C LYS A 897 -15.88 -11.15 34.82
N LEU A 898 -17.00 -10.48 35.00
CA LEU A 898 -18.14 -10.99 35.75
C LEU A 898 -19.29 -11.25 34.79
N ASN A 899 -19.83 -12.46 34.81
CA ASN A 899 -20.98 -12.85 34.01
C ASN A 899 -22.06 -13.43 34.92
N VAL A 900 -23.23 -12.81 34.93
CA VAL A 900 -24.42 -13.31 35.60
C VAL A 900 -25.42 -13.66 34.52
N SER A 901 -25.75 -14.93 34.37
CA SER A 901 -26.67 -15.42 33.35
C SER A 901 -27.81 -16.22 33.96
N TRP A 902 -29.00 -15.99 33.45
CA TRP A 902 -30.20 -16.72 33.76
C TRP A 902 -30.85 -17.20 32.47
N GLU A 903 -30.95 -18.51 32.31
CA GLU A 903 -31.62 -19.17 31.21
C GLU A 903 -32.85 -19.90 31.74
N ARG A 904 -33.98 -19.77 31.07
CA ARG A 904 -35.25 -20.38 31.44
C ARG A 904 -36.00 -20.87 30.20
N GLY A 905 -36.24 -22.17 30.15
CA GLY A 905 -37.13 -22.84 29.19
C GLY A 905 -38.42 -23.34 29.85
N GLN A 906 -39.14 -24.22 29.15
CA GLN A 906 -40.35 -24.87 29.70
C GLN A 906 -40.03 -25.81 30.87
N ILE A 907 -38.90 -26.52 30.79
CA ILE A 907 -38.43 -27.48 31.81
C ILE A 907 -37.07 -27.06 32.38
N ASP A 908 -36.16 -26.56 31.54
CA ASP A 908 -34.83 -26.12 31.95
C ASP A 908 -34.85 -24.78 32.69
N SER A 909 -34.01 -24.64 33.70
CA SER A 909 -33.68 -23.35 34.29
C SER A 909 -32.24 -23.36 34.80
N ILE A 910 -31.40 -22.45 34.32
CA ILE A 910 -29.99 -22.34 34.72
C ILE A 910 -29.73 -20.92 35.19
N PHE A 911 -29.34 -20.76 36.45
CA PHE A 911 -28.80 -19.52 36.97
C PHE A 911 -27.32 -19.71 37.26
N ARG A 912 -26.47 -18.89 36.66
CA ARG A 912 -25.02 -19.00 36.75
C ARG A 912 -24.39 -17.64 37.04
N ILE A 913 -23.50 -17.62 38.02
CA ILE A 913 -22.57 -16.53 38.26
C ILE A 913 -21.17 -17.07 37.96
N ASN A 914 -20.47 -16.40 37.06
CA ASN A 914 -19.11 -16.77 36.68
C ASN A 914 -18.20 -15.53 36.77
N TYR A 915 -17.15 -15.65 37.57
CA TYR A 915 -16.10 -14.65 37.68
C TYR A 915 -14.81 -15.22 37.10
N THR A 916 -14.26 -14.56 36.09
CA THR A 916 -13.06 -15.01 35.39
C THR A 916 -11.97 -13.96 35.46
N ASP A 917 -10.82 -14.37 35.97
CA ASP A 917 -9.55 -13.65 35.86
C ASP A 917 -8.76 -14.27 34.69
N PRO A 918 -8.73 -13.63 33.51
CA PRO A 918 -8.13 -14.24 32.32
C PRO A 918 -6.61 -14.38 32.43
N TRP A 919 -5.97 -13.61 33.32
CA TRP A 919 -4.54 -13.68 33.53
C TRP A 919 -4.21 -13.27 34.97
N ILE A 920 -3.99 -14.29 35.80
CA ILE A 920 -3.67 -14.13 37.23
C ILE A 920 -2.30 -13.46 37.38
N GLU A 921 -2.30 -12.30 38.04
CA GLU A 921 -1.10 -11.63 38.58
C GLU A 921 0.13 -11.51 37.66
N GLY A 922 -0.05 -11.52 36.33
CA GLY A 922 1.05 -11.37 35.38
C GLY A 922 1.87 -12.63 35.13
N ASP A 923 1.36 -13.82 35.49
CA ASP A 923 1.93 -15.13 35.17
C ASP A 923 2.31 -15.27 33.68
N ASP A 924 3.59 -15.34 33.35
CA ASP A 924 4.12 -15.39 31.96
C ASP A 924 3.50 -16.50 31.09
N LYS A 925 2.93 -17.51 31.74
CA LYS A 925 2.27 -18.67 31.16
C LYS A 925 0.79 -18.49 30.83
N ARG A 926 0.23 -17.29 31.05
CA ARG A 926 -1.17 -16.94 30.75
C ARG A 926 -2.18 -17.85 31.44
N THR A 927 -1.93 -18.18 32.72
CA THR A 927 -2.91 -18.94 33.51
C THR A 927 -4.12 -18.07 33.84
N SER A 928 -5.29 -18.58 33.48
CA SER A 928 -6.59 -18.01 33.82
C SER A 928 -7.22 -18.75 35.00
N ARG A 929 -8.04 -18.04 35.78
CA ARG A 929 -8.84 -18.58 36.89
C ARG A 929 -10.31 -18.26 36.65
N SER A 930 -11.17 -19.26 36.77
CA SER A 930 -12.62 -19.07 36.76
C SER A 930 -13.23 -19.59 38.05
N ILE A 931 -14.10 -18.80 38.67
CA ILE A 931 -14.91 -19.17 39.83
C ILE A 931 -16.36 -19.18 39.36
N MET A 932 -17.03 -20.32 39.53
CA MET A 932 -18.40 -20.51 39.07
C MET A 932 -19.29 -20.95 40.22
N VAL A 933 -20.49 -20.36 40.29
CA VAL A 933 -21.61 -20.85 41.07
C VAL A 933 -22.80 -21.00 40.13
N GLN A 934 -23.40 -22.19 40.11
CA GLN A 934 -24.52 -22.53 39.24
C GLN A 934 -25.61 -23.24 40.02
N ASN A 935 -26.85 -22.83 39.78
CA ASN A 935 -28.04 -23.59 40.13
C ASN A 935 -28.77 -23.94 38.83
N SER A 936 -28.94 -25.23 38.55
CA SER A 936 -29.57 -25.69 37.31
C SER A 936 -30.61 -26.77 37.56
N ARG A 937 -31.72 -26.72 36.81
CA ARG A 937 -32.72 -27.76 36.70
C ARG A 937 -32.77 -28.20 35.25
N THR A 938 -32.56 -29.50 35.00
CA THR A 938 -32.59 -30.09 33.65
C THR A 938 -33.55 -31.29 33.61
N PRO A 939 -34.09 -31.69 32.47
CA PRO A 939 -34.87 -32.92 32.33
C PRO A 939 -34.02 -34.16 32.65
N GLY A 940 -34.64 -35.13 33.31
CA GLY A 940 -34.06 -36.46 33.54
C GLY A 940 -34.35 -37.44 32.40
N THR A 941 -35.12 -37.04 31.39
CA THR A 941 -35.61 -37.91 30.30
C THR A 941 -34.49 -38.47 29.41
N LEU A 942 -33.32 -37.81 29.35
CA LEU A 942 -32.15 -38.32 28.61
C LEU A 942 -31.71 -39.71 29.08
N VAL A 943 -31.71 -39.94 30.39
CA VAL A 943 -31.37 -41.24 30.98
C VAL A 943 -32.65 -42.02 31.28
N HIS A 944 -33.61 -41.38 31.93
CA HIS A 944 -34.82 -42.00 32.47
C HIS A 944 -36.04 -41.94 31.54
N GLY A 945 -35.86 -41.64 30.24
CA GLY A 945 -36.93 -41.64 29.24
C GLY A 945 -38.17 -40.81 29.60
N ASN A 946 -39.22 -40.95 28.79
CA ASN A 946 -40.56 -40.47 29.17
C ASN A 946 -41.25 -41.53 30.05
N GLN A 947 -41.95 -41.10 31.09
CA GLN A 947 -42.68 -42.01 31.98
C GLN A 947 -44.09 -42.31 31.42
N PRO A 948 -44.63 -43.52 31.60
CA PRO A 948 -45.96 -43.91 31.11
C PRO A 948 -47.12 -43.10 31.69
N ASP A 949 -46.96 -42.59 32.91
CA ASP A 949 -47.95 -41.77 33.63
C ASP A 949 -47.88 -40.28 33.30
N SER A 950 -47.08 -39.89 32.29
CA SER A 950 -46.78 -38.51 31.92
C SER A 950 -46.08 -37.67 33.00
N SER A 951 -45.57 -38.29 34.08
CA SER A 951 -44.79 -37.58 35.09
C SER A 951 -43.38 -37.23 34.57
N ASN A 952 -43.01 -35.96 34.62
CA ASN A 952 -41.67 -35.54 34.21
C ASN A 952 -40.69 -35.54 35.39
N VAL A 953 -39.60 -36.30 35.25
CA VAL A 953 -38.47 -36.27 36.18
C VAL A 953 -37.52 -35.15 35.77
N THR A 954 -37.15 -34.30 36.73
CA THR A 954 -36.13 -33.25 36.56
C THR A 954 -34.96 -33.47 37.49
N ILE A 955 -33.74 -33.13 37.07
CA ILE A 955 -32.53 -33.20 37.88
C ILE A 955 -32.13 -31.79 38.28
N GLY A 956 -32.19 -31.50 39.59
CA GLY A 956 -31.70 -30.26 40.17
C GLY A 956 -30.22 -30.42 40.56
N ARG A 957 -29.39 -29.46 40.18
CA ARG A 957 -27.95 -29.40 40.51
C ARG A 957 -27.58 -28.04 41.10
N ILE A 958 -26.85 -28.06 42.20
CA ILE A 958 -26.14 -26.90 42.74
C ILE A 958 -24.65 -27.20 42.61
N THR A 959 -23.95 -26.35 41.87
CA THR A 959 -22.53 -26.53 41.54
C THR A 959 -21.77 -25.28 41.95
N ALA A 960 -20.63 -25.46 42.63
CA ALA A 960 -19.71 -24.36 42.94
C ALA A 960 -18.28 -24.86 42.78
N GLY A 961 -17.44 -24.12 42.06
CA GLY A 961 -16.10 -24.58 41.78
C GLY A 961 -15.14 -23.50 41.29
N ILE A 962 -13.86 -23.87 41.31
CA ILE A 962 -12.75 -23.08 40.78
C ILE A 962 -12.01 -23.91 39.73
N GLU A 963 -11.73 -23.29 38.60
CA GLU A 963 -10.97 -23.88 37.49
C GLU A 963 -9.80 -22.98 37.12
N PHE A 964 -8.65 -23.58 36.84
CA PHE A 964 -7.45 -22.93 36.32
C PHE A 964 -7.18 -23.46 34.92
N SER A 965 -7.07 -22.58 33.93
CA SER A 965 -6.81 -22.98 32.53
C SER A 965 -5.61 -22.24 31.96
N ARG A 966 -4.78 -22.97 31.22
CA ARG A 966 -3.51 -22.47 30.67
C ARG A 966 -3.20 -23.07 29.29
N PRO A 967 -2.66 -22.29 28.34
CA PRO A 967 -2.01 -22.84 27.15
C PRO A 967 -0.71 -23.57 27.53
N ILE A 968 -0.62 -24.86 27.18
CA ILE A 968 0.53 -25.72 27.53
C ILE A 968 1.57 -25.70 26.40
N ARG A 969 1.09 -25.77 25.15
CA ARG A 969 1.87 -25.75 23.90
C ARG A 969 1.04 -25.09 22.80
N PRO A 970 1.61 -24.71 21.64
CA PRO A 970 0.81 -24.24 20.51
C PRO A 970 -0.35 -25.19 20.23
N ASN A 971 -1.55 -24.63 20.04
CA ASN A 971 -2.82 -25.32 19.81
C ASN A 971 -3.32 -26.20 20.98
N TRP A 972 -2.58 -26.35 22.08
CA TRP A 972 -2.95 -27.15 23.26
C TRP A 972 -3.23 -26.28 24.49
N SER A 973 -4.42 -26.40 25.06
CA SER A 973 -4.76 -25.88 26.38
C SER A 973 -5.04 -27.00 27.36
N GLY A 974 -4.82 -26.73 28.65
CA GLY A 974 -5.20 -27.63 29.73
C GLY A 974 -5.91 -26.86 30.84
N THR A 975 -6.88 -27.52 31.46
CA THR A 975 -7.69 -26.99 32.55
C THR A 975 -7.67 -27.97 33.72
N ALA A 976 -7.47 -27.48 34.93
CA ALA A 976 -7.58 -28.25 36.16
C ALA A 976 -8.52 -27.52 37.13
N GLY A 977 -9.43 -28.23 37.79
CA GLY A 977 -10.41 -27.60 38.67
C GLY A 977 -10.93 -28.49 39.78
N ILE A 978 -11.50 -27.86 40.80
CA ILE A 978 -12.19 -28.51 41.91
C ILE A 978 -13.62 -27.96 41.97
N ILE A 979 -14.60 -28.86 41.94
CA ILE A 979 -16.01 -28.53 41.79
C ILE A 979 -16.84 -29.31 42.80
N TYR A 980 -17.52 -28.62 43.70
CA TYR A 980 -18.57 -29.21 44.53
C TYR A 980 -19.87 -29.29 43.71
N GLN A 981 -20.54 -30.44 43.78
CA GLN A 981 -21.83 -30.67 43.14
C GLN A 981 -22.78 -31.40 44.08
N ARG A 982 -23.99 -30.85 44.23
CA ARG A 982 -25.16 -31.51 44.84
C ARG A 982 -26.20 -31.76 43.77
N ALA A 983 -26.55 -33.02 43.50
CA ALA A 983 -27.49 -33.39 42.46
C ALA A 983 -28.61 -34.30 42.98
N GLY A 984 -29.85 -34.07 42.54
CA GLY A 984 -30.99 -34.91 42.95
C GLY A 984 -32.18 -34.78 42.01
N ALA A 985 -33.01 -35.82 41.97
CA ALA A 985 -34.20 -35.82 41.13
C ALA A 985 -35.40 -35.17 41.82
N ARG A 986 -36.25 -34.51 41.04
CA ARG A 986 -37.44 -33.79 41.50
C ARG A 986 -38.62 -33.99 40.56
N ASP A 987 -39.83 -34.01 41.12
CA ASP A 987 -41.09 -34.02 40.37
C ASP A 987 -41.38 -32.64 39.75
N GLU A 988 -42.50 -32.52 39.02
CA GLU A 988 -42.93 -31.25 38.40
C GLU A 988 -43.19 -30.14 39.43
N ARG A 989 -43.69 -30.50 40.62
CA ARG A 989 -43.98 -29.60 41.74
C ARG A 989 -42.72 -29.18 42.51
N GLY A 990 -41.56 -29.78 42.21
CA GLY A 990 -40.27 -29.50 42.83
C GLY A 990 -39.95 -30.33 44.07
N ASN A 991 -40.79 -31.34 44.41
CA ASN A 991 -40.54 -32.25 45.52
C ASN A 991 -39.47 -33.29 45.14
N PRO A 992 -38.63 -33.74 46.09
CA PRO A 992 -37.58 -34.71 45.79
C PRO A 992 -38.14 -36.09 45.47
N LEU A 993 -37.61 -36.71 44.40
CA LEU A 993 -37.91 -38.08 43.97
C LEU A 993 -36.71 -38.99 44.24
N ARG A 994 -36.94 -40.14 44.87
CA ARG A 994 -35.90 -41.15 45.12
C ARG A 994 -35.88 -42.28 44.08
N LYS A 995 -37.05 -42.59 43.52
CA LYS A 995 -37.25 -43.65 42.53
C LYS A 995 -38.09 -43.14 41.37
N ASP A 996 -37.88 -43.74 40.20
CA ASP A 996 -38.72 -43.49 39.02
C ASP A 996 -39.99 -44.36 39.02
N TYR A 997 -40.83 -44.21 37.98
CA TYR A 997 -42.06 -44.97 37.79
C TYR A 997 -41.84 -46.50 37.83
N TYR A 998 -40.71 -46.97 37.30
CA TYR A 998 -40.33 -48.39 37.28
C TYR A 998 -39.66 -48.85 38.59
N SER A 999 -39.72 -48.04 39.65
CA SER A 999 -39.07 -48.27 40.94
C SER A 999 -37.53 -48.31 40.88
N SER A 1000 -36.93 -47.78 39.81
CA SER A 1000 -35.48 -47.66 39.64
C SER A 1000 -34.95 -46.50 40.48
N PRO A 1001 -33.80 -46.63 41.18
CA PRO A 1001 -33.19 -45.52 41.91
C PRO A 1001 -32.82 -44.35 40.98
N LEU A 1002 -33.01 -43.12 41.45
CA LEU A 1002 -32.65 -41.88 40.74
C LEU A 1002 -31.34 -41.25 41.25
N THR A 1003 -30.91 -41.66 42.44
CA THR A 1003 -29.65 -41.28 43.12
C THR A 1003 -28.88 -42.56 43.46
N ALA A 1004 -27.55 -42.46 43.55
CA ALA A 1004 -26.71 -43.60 43.93
C ALA A 1004 -26.79 -43.92 45.43
N SER A 1005 -26.95 -42.91 46.29
CA SER A 1005 -27.11 -43.10 47.74
C SER A 1005 -28.48 -43.62 48.18
N GLY A 1006 -29.51 -43.50 47.33
CA GLY A 1006 -30.91 -43.74 47.69
C GLY A 1006 -31.56 -42.62 48.52
N ASN A 1007 -30.81 -41.55 48.82
CA ASN A 1007 -31.33 -40.32 49.44
C ASN A 1007 -31.97 -39.40 48.41
N THR A 1008 -32.50 -38.25 48.87
CA THR A 1008 -33.10 -37.24 47.99
C THR A 1008 -32.09 -36.50 47.11
N HIS A 1009 -30.80 -36.58 47.44
CA HIS A 1009 -29.70 -36.02 46.66
C HIS A 1009 -28.41 -36.83 46.89
N ASP A 1010 -27.47 -36.68 45.97
CA ASP A 1010 -26.08 -37.12 46.09
C ASP A 1010 -25.16 -35.90 46.15
N ASP A 1011 -24.19 -35.92 47.06
CA ASP A 1011 -23.14 -34.91 47.19
C ASP A 1011 -21.81 -35.46 46.67
N MET A 1012 -21.05 -34.63 45.96
CA MET A 1012 -19.74 -35.00 45.42
C MET A 1012 -18.81 -33.79 45.29
N LEU A 1013 -17.51 -34.05 45.45
CA LEU A 1013 -16.45 -33.11 45.09
C LEU A 1013 -15.67 -33.69 43.91
N LEU A 1014 -15.63 -32.96 42.81
CA LEU A 1014 -15.05 -33.40 41.55
C LEU A 1014 -13.71 -32.71 41.33
N ALA A 1015 -12.65 -33.50 41.16
CA ALA A 1015 -11.42 -33.03 40.55
C ALA A 1015 -11.53 -33.22 39.03
N LYS A 1016 -11.40 -32.12 38.29
CA LYS A 1016 -11.52 -32.09 36.83
C LYS A 1016 -10.16 -31.82 36.20
N LEU A 1017 -9.81 -32.58 35.18
CA LEU A 1017 -8.67 -32.37 34.31
C LEU A 1017 -9.14 -32.43 32.86
N GLU A 1018 -8.93 -31.36 32.11
CA GLU A 1018 -9.29 -31.27 30.70
C GLU A 1018 -8.08 -30.86 29.87
N SER A 1019 -7.94 -31.45 28.68
CA SER A 1019 -6.96 -31.05 27.68
C SER A 1019 -7.64 -30.91 26.33
N VAL A 1020 -7.40 -29.77 25.68
CA VAL A 1020 -8.01 -29.42 24.40
C VAL A 1020 -6.91 -29.10 23.40
N TYR A 1021 -6.97 -29.74 22.24
CA TYR A 1021 -6.22 -29.40 21.05
C TYR A 1021 -7.15 -28.83 19.98
N THR A 1022 -6.81 -27.67 19.43
CA THR A 1022 -7.56 -27.03 18.33
C THR A 1022 -6.60 -26.50 17.27
N ASP A 1023 -6.79 -26.92 16.02
CA ASP A 1023 -6.01 -26.48 14.87
C ASP A 1023 -6.93 -25.88 13.80
N SER A 1024 -6.67 -24.64 13.42
CA SER A 1024 -7.48 -23.84 12.51
C SER A 1024 -6.64 -23.29 11.34
N GLY A 1025 -5.97 -24.18 10.60
CA GLY A 1025 -5.25 -23.83 9.37
C GLY A 1025 -6.15 -23.87 8.12
N ASP A 1026 -5.66 -23.29 7.02
CA ASP A 1026 -6.34 -23.02 5.73
C ASP A 1026 -6.87 -24.27 4.97
N HIS A 1027 -6.74 -25.48 5.52
CA HIS A 1027 -7.10 -26.74 4.83
C HIS A 1027 -7.91 -27.74 5.70
N GLY A 1028 -8.46 -27.30 6.83
CA GLY A 1028 -9.45 -28.06 7.60
C GLY A 1028 -9.23 -28.10 9.11
N SER A 1029 -10.29 -27.85 9.87
CA SER A 1029 -10.27 -27.76 11.34
C SER A 1029 -10.08 -29.12 12.03
N SER A 1030 -9.15 -29.23 12.97
CA SER A 1030 -8.98 -30.41 13.84
C SER A 1030 -9.24 -30.04 15.30
N MET A 1031 -9.94 -30.90 16.03
CA MET A 1031 -10.20 -30.73 17.45
C MET A 1031 -10.07 -32.06 18.19
N LEU A 1032 -9.39 -32.07 19.32
CA LEU A 1032 -9.33 -33.20 20.24
C LEU A 1032 -9.55 -32.69 21.67
N VAL A 1033 -10.52 -33.25 22.37
CA VAL A 1033 -10.82 -32.95 23.77
C VAL A 1033 -10.71 -34.23 24.57
N PHE A 1034 -9.99 -34.16 25.68
CA PHE A 1034 -9.94 -35.20 26.69
C PHE A 1034 -10.33 -34.60 28.03
N ASN A 1035 -11.35 -35.15 28.69
CA ASN A 1035 -11.78 -34.72 30.02
C ASN A 1035 -11.80 -35.92 30.97
N MET A 1036 -11.30 -35.71 32.17
CA MET A 1036 -11.29 -36.64 33.28
C MET A 1036 -11.87 -35.96 34.51
N GLU A 1037 -12.89 -36.57 35.11
CA GLU A 1037 -13.53 -36.13 36.34
C GLU A 1037 -13.42 -37.23 37.39
N GLN A 1038 -12.88 -36.90 38.56
CA GLN A 1038 -12.73 -37.81 39.68
C GLN A 1038 -13.58 -37.33 40.86
N GLY A 1039 -14.56 -38.15 41.25
CA GLY A 1039 -15.31 -38.00 42.50
C GLY A 1039 -14.43 -38.36 43.70
N LEU A 1040 -14.12 -37.35 44.52
CA LEU A 1040 -13.32 -37.46 45.72
C LEU A 1040 -14.19 -37.82 46.92
N PRO A 1041 -13.92 -38.95 47.62
CA PRO A 1041 -14.68 -39.38 48.79
C PRO A 1041 -14.27 -38.59 50.03
N VAL A 1042 -14.56 -37.29 50.07
CA VAL A 1042 -14.20 -36.41 51.21
C VAL A 1042 -15.02 -36.74 52.47
N MET A 1043 -16.26 -37.19 52.29
CA MET A 1043 -17.11 -37.74 53.35
C MET A 1043 -17.56 -39.15 52.96
N ALA A 1044 -17.86 -40.01 53.95
CA ALA A 1044 -18.21 -41.41 53.72
C ALA A 1044 -19.46 -41.60 52.83
N GLU A 1045 -20.38 -40.62 52.83
CA GLU A 1045 -21.62 -40.63 52.04
C GLU A 1045 -21.46 -40.01 50.64
N TRP A 1046 -20.29 -39.46 50.31
CA TRP A 1046 -20.06 -38.79 49.02
C TRP A 1046 -19.65 -39.78 47.93
N LEU A 1047 -20.02 -39.46 46.69
CA LEU A 1047 -19.75 -40.35 45.56
C LEU A 1047 -18.27 -40.41 45.20
N SER A 1048 -17.80 -41.62 44.87
CA SER A 1048 -16.45 -41.86 44.38
C SER A 1048 -16.47 -42.62 43.07
N PHE A 1049 -16.03 -41.93 42.01
CA PHE A 1049 -15.96 -42.46 40.66
C PHE A 1049 -14.86 -41.78 39.86
N ASN A 1050 -14.47 -42.39 38.75
CA ASN A 1050 -13.63 -41.79 37.72
C ASN A 1050 -14.40 -41.83 36.41
N ARG A 1051 -14.66 -40.66 35.83
CA ARG A 1051 -15.32 -40.48 34.54
C ARG A 1051 -14.31 -39.94 33.55
N VAL A 1052 -14.10 -40.66 32.46
CA VAL A 1052 -13.23 -40.23 31.37
C VAL A 1052 -14.08 -40.09 30.11
N ASN A 1053 -13.89 -39.00 29.37
CA ASN A 1053 -14.44 -38.84 28.05
C ASN A 1053 -13.40 -38.27 27.08
N ALA A 1054 -13.52 -38.66 25.82
CA ALA A 1054 -12.68 -38.17 24.74
C ALA A 1054 -13.56 -37.84 23.52
N ARG A 1055 -13.22 -36.77 22.82
CA ARG A 1055 -13.89 -36.35 21.58
C ARG A 1055 -12.85 -35.92 20.56
N ALA A 1056 -12.95 -36.43 19.35
CA ALA A 1056 -12.08 -36.08 18.24
C ALA A 1056 -12.92 -35.68 17.04
N ARG A 1057 -12.55 -34.58 16.39
CA ARG A 1057 -13.20 -34.06 15.19
C ARG A 1057 -12.15 -33.67 14.17
N LYS A 1058 -12.35 -34.06 12.91
CA LYS A 1058 -11.50 -33.67 11.79
C LYS A 1058 -12.35 -33.25 10.60
N GLY A 1059 -12.14 -32.01 10.16
CA GLY A 1059 -12.65 -31.49 8.90
C GLY A 1059 -11.58 -31.55 7.82
N VAL A 1060 -12.00 -31.87 6.59
CA VAL A 1060 -11.19 -31.81 5.37
C VAL A 1060 -12.04 -31.16 4.28
N GLU A 1061 -11.46 -30.19 3.57
CA GLU A 1061 -12.11 -29.56 2.42
C GLU A 1061 -11.67 -30.27 1.12
N LEU A 1062 -12.65 -30.61 0.28
CA LEU A 1062 -12.45 -31.31 -1.00
C LEU A 1062 -13.24 -30.55 -2.08
N GLY A 1063 -12.58 -29.57 -2.72
CA GLY A 1063 -13.25 -28.67 -3.67
C GLY A 1063 -14.32 -27.82 -2.95
N PRO A 1064 -15.56 -27.71 -3.47
CA PRO A 1064 -16.62 -26.98 -2.79
C PRO A 1064 -17.23 -27.76 -1.60
N ALA A 1065 -16.94 -29.06 -1.44
CA ALA A 1065 -17.52 -29.89 -0.40
C ALA A 1065 -16.61 -29.97 0.84
N ARG A 1066 -17.20 -30.03 2.03
CA ARG A 1066 -16.52 -30.23 3.30
C ARG A 1066 -16.89 -31.58 3.90
N PHE A 1067 -15.89 -32.40 4.15
CA PHE A 1067 -16.04 -33.66 4.87
C PHE A 1067 -15.72 -33.46 6.35
N LEU A 1068 -16.56 -33.98 7.22
CA LEU A 1068 -16.41 -33.90 8.67
C LEU A 1068 -16.56 -35.28 9.31
N LEU A 1069 -15.52 -35.70 10.02
CA LEU A 1069 -15.55 -36.88 10.87
C LEU A 1069 -15.58 -36.45 12.34
N SER A 1070 -16.51 -37.01 13.12
CA SER A 1070 -16.60 -36.84 14.58
C SER A 1070 -16.62 -38.22 15.25
N LEU A 1071 -15.89 -38.34 16.35
CA LEU A 1071 -15.85 -39.53 17.20
C LEU A 1071 -15.86 -39.08 18.66
N SER A 1072 -16.72 -39.67 19.47
CA SER A 1072 -16.75 -39.45 20.92
C SER A 1072 -16.91 -40.77 21.66
N GLY A 1073 -16.36 -40.84 22.86
CA GLY A 1073 -16.55 -41.99 23.73
C GLY A 1073 -16.13 -41.69 25.16
N GLY A 1074 -16.54 -42.55 26.08
CA GLY A 1074 -16.23 -42.36 27.49
C GLY A 1074 -16.60 -43.56 28.34
N HIS A 1075 -16.13 -43.56 29.58
CA HIS A 1075 -16.34 -44.61 30.56
C HIS A 1075 -16.42 -44.02 31.98
N VAL A 1076 -17.29 -44.58 32.83
CA VAL A 1076 -17.37 -44.26 34.27
C VAL A 1076 -17.14 -45.50 35.13
N LEU A 1077 -16.09 -45.46 35.94
CA LEU A 1077 -15.72 -46.49 36.92
C LEU A 1077 -16.03 -46.00 38.34
N GLY A 1078 -16.52 -46.87 39.22
CA GLY A 1078 -16.91 -46.51 40.59
C GLY A 1078 -18.41 -46.25 40.78
N SER A 1079 -18.77 -45.60 41.89
CA SER A 1079 -20.14 -45.29 42.28
C SER A 1079 -20.55 -43.90 41.79
N PHE A 1080 -21.51 -43.84 40.87
CA PHE A 1080 -22.01 -42.60 40.29
C PHE A 1080 -23.55 -42.65 40.18
N SER A 1081 -24.20 -41.49 40.20
CA SER A 1081 -25.66 -41.41 40.11
C SER A 1081 -26.17 -41.85 38.74
N PRO A 1082 -27.33 -42.53 38.63
CA PRO A 1082 -27.88 -42.98 37.34
C PRO A 1082 -28.02 -41.86 36.31
N HIS A 1083 -28.45 -40.67 36.75
CA HIS A 1083 -28.62 -39.49 35.89
C HIS A 1083 -27.31 -38.91 35.33
N GLU A 1084 -26.15 -39.41 35.75
CA GLU A 1084 -24.83 -39.09 35.20
C GLU A 1084 -24.36 -40.12 34.15
N ALA A 1085 -25.17 -41.15 33.84
CA ALA A 1085 -24.88 -42.11 32.78
C ALA A 1085 -24.77 -41.45 31.40
N PHE A 1086 -24.04 -42.07 30.49
CA PHE A 1086 -23.93 -41.58 29.12
C PHE A 1086 -25.17 -41.94 28.32
N ALA A 1087 -25.99 -40.94 28.00
CA ALA A 1087 -27.16 -41.08 27.14
C ALA A 1087 -26.76 -41.03 25.65
N ILE A 1088 -27.37 -41.90 24.84
CA ILE A 1088 -27.11 -42.04 23.40
C ILE A 1088 -28.42 -41.90 22.63
N GLY A 1089 -28.40 -41.20 21.50
CA GLY A 1089 -29.57 -40.91 20.67
C GLY A 1089 -29.96 -39.43 20.72
N GLY A 1090 -30.44 -38.89 19.61
CA GLY A 1090 -30.85 -37.50 19.48
C GLY A 1090 -29.98 -36.68 18.52
N THR A 1091 -30.20 -35.36 18.53
CA THR A 1091 -29.71 -34.41 17.50
C THR A 1091 -28.19 -34.25 17.51
N ASN A 1092 -27.55 -34.41 18.68
CA ASN A 1092 -26.10 -34.33 18.84
C ASN A 1092 -25.44 -35.70 19.06
N SER A 1093 -26.19 -36.80 18.96
CA SER A 1093 -25.69 -38.18 19.15
C SER A 1093 -26.00 -39.04 17.92
N VAL A 1094 -27.03 -39.88 17.94
CA VAL A 1094 -27.48 -40.67 16.78
C VAL A 1094 -28.82 -40.11 16.30
N ARG A 1095 -28.81 -39.46 15.14
CA ARG A 1095 -30.04 -38.88 14.54
C ARG A 1095 -30.98 -39.98 14.05
N GLY A 1096 -32.27 -39.68 13.99
CA GLY A 1096 -33.34 -40.65 13.72
C GLY A 1096 -33.95 -41.27 14.99
N TYR A 1097 -33.24 -41.18 16.12
CA TYR A 1097 -33.71 -41.57 17.45
C TYR A 1097 -34.18 -40.38 18.29
N GLU A 1098 -35.01 -40.66 19.29
CA GLU A 1098 -35.26 -39.75 20.41
C GLU A 1098 -34.00 -39.47 21.23
N GLU A 1099 -34.00 -38.33 21.91
CA GLU A 1099 -32.91 -37.94 22.82
C GLU A 1099 -32.76 -39.01 23.91
N GLY A 1100 -31.59 -39.65 23.97
CA GLY A 1100 -31.31 -40.73 24.93
C GLY A 1100 -31.99 -42.08 24.67
N ALA A 1101 -32.64 -42.27 23.51
CA ALA A 1101 -33.41 -43.49 23.21
C ALA A 1101 -32.60 -44.69 22.73
N VAL A 1102 -31.33 -44.51 22.32
CA VAL A 1102 -30.47 -45.61 21.88
C VAL A 1102 -29.89 -46.38 23.06
N GLY A 1103 -29.44 -45.68 24.10
CA GLY A 1103 -28.79 -46.32 25.25
C GLY A 1103 -28.54 -45.36 26.41
N SER A 1104 -28.30 -45.93 27.59
CA SER A 1104 -27.89 -45.20 28.79
C SER A 1104 -26.92 -46.07 29.57
N GLY A 1105 -25.63 -45.88 29.33
CA GLY A 1105 -24.58 -46.80 29.79
C GLY A 1105 -23.49 -46.14 30.62
N ARG A 1106 -22.69 -46.99 31.28
CA ARG A 1106 -21.42 -46.58 31.93
C ARG A 1106 -20.35 -46.24 30.90
N SER A 1107 -20.41 -46.89 29.75
CA SER A 1107 -19.52 -46.70 28.61
C SER A 1107 -20.34 -46.29 27.41
N TYR A 1108 -19.75 -45.52 26.51
CA TYR A 1108 -20.37 -45.25 25.22
C TYR A 1108 -19.33 -44.96 24.14
N VAL A 1109 -19.74 -45.17 22.89
CA VAL A 1109 -19.05 -44.71 21.70
C VAL A 1109 -20.09 -44.18 20.71
N VAL A 1110 -19.81 -43.02 20.11
CA VAL A 1110 -20.62 -42.41 19.04
C VAL A 1110 -19.68 -41.91 17.96
N GLY A 1111 -19.93 -42.33 16.72
CA GLY A 1111 -19.21 -41.90 15.54
C GLY A 1111 -20.14 -41.27 14.51
N SER A 1112 -19.64 -40.31 13.75
CA SER A 1112 -20.35 -39.67 12.65
C SER A 1112 -19.44 -39.29 11.49
N GLY A 1113 -19.94 -39.52 10.28
CA GLY A 1113 -19.45 -38.88 9.05
C GLY A 1113 -20.49 -37.93 8.48
N GLU A 1114 -20.08 -36.71 8.14
CA GLU A 1114 -20.92 -35.71 7.48
C GLU A 1114 -20.22 -35.15 6.24
N VAL A 1115 -20.99 -34.95 5.17
CA VAL A 1115 -20.58 -34.25 3.95
C VAL A 1115 -21.47 -33.03 3.81
N SER A 1116 -20.90 -31.83 3.85
CA SER A 1116 -21.64 -30.59 3.54
C SER A 1116 -21.17 -29.98 2.23
N PHE A 1117 -22.08 -29.33 1.52
CA PHE A 1117 -21.80 -28.68 0.23
C PHE A 1117 -22.64 -27.39 0.10
N PRO A 1118 -22.09 -26.33 -0.49
CA PRO A 1118 -22.81 -25.09 -0.70
C PRO A 1118 -23.95 -25.29 -1.70
N MET A 1119 -25.10 -24.69 -1.42
CA MET A 1119 -26.26 -24.70 -2.33
C MET A 1119 -26.49 -23.33 -2.97
N PHE A 1120 -27.14 -22.40 -2.26
CA PHE A 1120 -27.44 -21.06 -2.75
C PHE A 1120 -27.38 -20.05 -1.60
N GLY A 1121 -26.62 -18.97 -1.77
CA GLY A 1121 -26.45 -17.95 -0.73
C GLY A 1121 -25.88 -18.55 0.58
N PRO A 1122 -26.42 -18.22 1.77
CA PRO A 1122 -25.93 -18.72 3.07
C PRO A 1122 -26.44 -20.14 3.41
N VAL A 1123 -26.90 -20.91 2.40
CA VAL A 1123 -27.52 -22.22 2.59
C VAL A 1123 -26.59 -23.34 2.14
N GLU A 1124 -26.33 -24.29 3.03
CA GLU A 1124 -25.58 -25.52 2.76
C GLU A 1124 -26.49 -26.75 2.82
N GLY A 1125 -26.26 -27.71 1.93
CA GLY A 1125 -26.80 -29.06 2.05
C GLY A 1125 -25.86 -29.94 2.88
N ALA A 1126 -26.40 -30.86 3.65
CA ALA A 1126 -25.62 -31.82 4.44
C ALA A 1126 -26.17 -33.25 4.28
N LEU A 1127 -25.28 -34.22 4.08
CA LEU A 1127 -25.56 -35.65 4.18
C LEU A 1127 -24.80 -36.21 5.38
N PHE A 1128 -25.41 -37.15 6.10
CA PHE A 1128 -24.77 -37.70 7.28
C PHE A 1128 -25.11 -39.17 7.56
N ALA A 1129 -24.22 -39.81 8.31
CA ALA A 1129 -24.40 -41.12 8.90
C ALA A 1129 -23.79 -41.17 10.31
N ASP A 1130 -24.57 -41.66 11.27
CA ASP A 1130 -24.27 -41.74 12.69
C ASP A 1130 -24.37 -43.19 13.17
N TYR A 1131 -23.50 -43.58 14.10
CA TYR A 1131 -23.59 -44.84 14.83
C TYR A 1131 -23.29 -44.60 16.30
N GLY A 1132 -24.02 -45.25 17.19
CA GLY A 1132 -23.77 -45.18 18.63
C GLY A 1132 -24.04 -46.50 19.33
N SER A 1133 -23.26 -46.77 20.38
CA SER A 1133 -23.43 -47.94 21.25
C SER A 1133 -23.02 -47.65 22.69
N ASP A 1134 -23.75 -48.21 23.64
CA ASP A 1134 -23.41 -48.21 25.07
C ASP A 1134 -22.43 -49.33 25.46
N LEU A 1135 -21.92 -50.08 24.47
CA LEU A 1135 -20.99 -51.20 24.64
C LEU A 1135 -21.51 -52.28 25.60
N GLY A 1136 -22.83 -52.48 25.68
CA GLY A 1136 -23.46 -53.43 26.58
C GLY A 1136 -23.43 -53.03 28.05
N SER A 1137 -23.12 -51.76 28.34
CA SER A 1137 -22.94 -51.27 29.71
C SER A 1137 -24.20 -50.70 30.37
N GLY A 1138 -25.34 -50.73 29.68
CA GLY A 1138 -26.63 -50.29 30.21
C GLY A 1138 -27.02 -50.93 31.54
N PRO A 1139 -27.03 -52.28 31.65
CA PRO A 1139 -27.39 -52.98 32.89
C PRO A 1139 -26.45 -52.72 34.07
N MET A 1140 -25.24 -52.19 33.80
CA MET A 1140 -24.27 -51.86 34.84
C MET A 1140 -24.51 -50.46 35.45
N VAL A 1141 -25.41 -49.66 34.90
CA VAL A 1141 -25.86 -48.39 35.50
C VAL A 1141 -26.79 -48.71 36.68
N PRO A 1142 -26.65 -48.05 37.85
CA PRO A 1142 -27.52 -48.36 38.98
C PRO A 1142 -29.00 -48.18 38.63
N GLY A 1143 -29.80 -49.22 38.87
CA GLY A 1143 -31.22 -49.23 38.54
C GLY A 1143 -31.58 -49.63 37.10
N ASP A 1144 -30.61 -49.99 36.26
CA ASP A 1144 -30.80 -50.39 34.85
C ASP A 1144 -31.88 -49.57 34.10
N PRO A 1145 -31.68 -48.23 33.99
CA PRO A 1145 -32.66 -47.37 33.33
C PRO A 1145 -32.85 -47.70 31.85
N ALA A 1146 -31.84 -48.32 31.20
CA ALA A 1146 -31.89 -48.74 29.81
C ALA A 1146 -32.78 -50.00 29.62
N GLY A 1147 -32.58 -51.03 30.44
CA GLY A 1147 -33.36 -52.26 30.41
C GLY A 1147 -34.83 -52.04 30.78
N ALA A 1148 -35.09 -51.23 31.81
CA ALA A 1148 -36.45 -50.85 32.22
C ALA A 1148 -37.28 -50.19 31.10
N ARG A 1149 -36.61 -49.64 30.07
CA ARG A 1149 -37.22 -48.90 28.95
C ARG A 1149 -36.96 -49.54 27.59
N LEU A 1150 -36.44 -50.76 27.57
CA LEU A 1150 -36.16 -51.53 26.35
C LEU A 1150 -35.32 -50.74 25.33
N LYS A 1151 -34.35 -49.95 25.81
CA LYS A 1151 -33.40 -49.24 24.93
C LYS A 1151 -32.54 -50.28 24.19
N PRO A 1152 -32.27 -50.12 22.89
CA PRO A 1152 -31.55 -51.11 22.08
C PRO A 1152 -30.09 -51.35 22.48
N GLY A 1153 -29.44 -50.41 23.17
CA GLY A 1153 -28.02 -50.46 23.51
C GLY A 1153 -27.09 -50.06 22.35
N SER A 1154 -27.50 -50.25 21.09
CA SER A 1154 -26.82 -49.70 19.90
C SER A 1154 -27.81 -49.32 18.80
N GLY A 1155 -27.44 -48.38 17.94
CA GLY A 1155 -28.27 -47.99 16.80
C GLY A 1155 -27.51 -47.13 15.79
N TYR A 1156 -28.03 -47.07 14.57
CA TYR A 1156 -27.50 -46.20 13.52
C TYR A 1156 -28.57 -45.31 12.91
N GLY A 1157 -28.13 -44.16 12.44
CA GLY A 1157 -28.96 -43.15 11.82
C GLY A 1157 -28.31 -42.61 10.57
N TYR A 1158 -29.08 -42.32 9.53
CA TYR A 1158 -28.56 -41.65 8.35
C TYR A 1158 -29.64 -40.73 7.76
N GLY A 1159 -29.20 -39.70 7.05
CA GLY A 1159 -30.13 -38.69 6.59
C GLY A 1159 -29.48 -37.55 5.84
N PHE A 1160 -30.30 -36.54 5.62
CA PHE A 1160 -29.91 -35.32 4.94
C PHE A 1160 -30.51 -34.11 5.64
N GLY A 1161 -29.91 -32.95 5.45
CA GLY A 1161 -30.38 -31.72 6.05
C GLY A 1161 -29.92 -30.48 5.32
N ILE A 1162 -30.48 -29.36 5.76
CA ILE A 1162 -30.15 -28.02 5.28
C ILE A 1162 -29.58 -27.23 6.46
N ARG A 1163 -28.52 -26.47 6.19
CA ARG A 1163 -27.91 -25.55 7.15
C ARG A 1163 -28.01 -24.13 6.62
N VAL A 1164 -28.30 -23.19 7.52
CA VAL A 1164 -28.43 -21.78 7.18
C VAL A 1164 -27.58 -20.97 8.15
N ASP A 1165 -26.62 -20.22 7.63
CA ASP A 1165 -25.87 -19.28 8.45
C ASP A 1165 -26.76 -18.12 8.86
N SER A 1166 -27.00 -18.00 10.17
CA SER A 1166 -27.80 -16.93 10.77
C SER A 1166 -26.97 -16.09 11.73
N PRO A 1167 -27.41 -14.88 12.10
CA PRO A 1167 -26.78 -14.07 13.14
C PRO A 1167 -26.69 -14.78 14.52
N LEU A 1168 -27.46 -15.85 14.73
CA LEU A 1168 -27.45 -16.67 15.95
C LEU A 1168 -26.50 -17.90 15.83
N GLY A 1169 -25.79 -18.03 14.70
CA GLY A 1169 -25.00 -19.20 14.32
C GLY A 1169 -25.70 -20.07 13.26
N PRO A 1170 -25.05 -21.15 12.78
CA PRO A 1170 -25.61 -22.03 11.76
C PRO A 1170 -26.83 -22.79 12.31
N LEU A 1171 -27.99 -22.60 11.69
CA LEU A 1171 -29.22 -23.33 11.98
C LEU A 1171 -29.22 -24.63 11.17
N ARG A 1172 -29.55 -25.75 11.81
CA ARG A 1172 -29.57 -27.10 11.21
C ARG A 1172 -30.99 -27.64 11.20
N LEU A 1173 -31.50 -28.00 10.02
CA LEU A 1173 -32.74 -28.75 9.85
C LEU A 1173 -32.42 -30.08 9.15
N GLU A 1174 -32.55 -31.18 9.87
CA GLU A 1174 -32.05 -32.49 9.46
C GLU A 1174 -33.17 -33.53 9.51
N TYR A 1175 -33.33 -34.32 8.45
CA TYR A 1175 -34.29 -35.42 8.37
C TYR A 1175 -33.53 -36.75 8.37
N ALA A 1176 -33.83 -37.61 9.34
CA ALA A 1176 -33.09 -38.82 9.61
C ALA A 1176 -33.97 -40.07 9.64
N PHE A 1177 -33.39 -41.18 9.16
CA PHE A 1177 -33.92 -42.53 9.23
C PHE A 1177 -33.07 -43.34 10.21
N ASN A 1178 -33.69 -44.28 10.92
CA ASN A 1178 -32.97 -45.21 11.78
C ASN A 1178 -33.18 -46.68 11.39
N ASP A 1179 -32.41 -47.56 12.02
CA ASP A 1179 -32.43 -49.02 11.87
C ASP A 1179 -33.70 -49.71 12.39
N ARG A 1180 -34.61 -48.96 13.01
CA ARG A 1180 -35.97 -49.40 13.40
C ARG A 1180 -37.06 -48.86 12.47
N HIS A 1181 -36.69 -48.37 11.29
CA HIS A 1181 -37.58 -47.77 10.28
C HIS A 1181 -38.36 -46.52 10.74
N ALA A 1182 -37.97 -45.91 11.87
CA ALA A 1182 -38.51 -44.64 12.29
C ALA A 1182 -37.91 -43.49 11.47
N ARG A 1183 -38.71 -42.44 11.27
CA ARG A 1183 -38.32 -41.24 10.51
C ARG A 1183 -38.55 -40.02 11.38
N ARG A 1184 -37.60 -39.10 11.41
CA ARG A 1184 -37.65 -37.98 12.35
C ARG A 1184 -36.99 -36.72 11.80
N PHE A 1185 -37.60 -35.58 12.11
CA PHE A 1185 -36.99 -34.26 11.96
C PHE A 1185 -36.20 -33.90 13.21
N HIS A 1186 -35.01 -33.38 12.98
CA HIS A 1186 -34.12 -32.80 13.97
C HIS A 1186 -33.91 -31.33 13.64
N PHE A 1187 -33.96 -30.49 14.66
CA PHE A 1187 -33.59 -29.09 14.58
C PHE A 1187 -32.42 -28.85 15.52
N GLY A 1188 -31.40 -28.11 15.10
CA GLY A 1188 -30.21 -27.82 15.90
C GLY A 1188 -29.70 -26.41 15.65
N VAL A 1189 -29.08 -25.78 16.66
CA VAL A 1189 -28.37 -24.50 16.51
C VAL A 1189 -26.88 -24.72 16.77
N GLY A 1190 -26.04 -24.11 15.93
CA GLY A 1190 -24.59 -24.30 15.97
C GLY A 1190 -24.12 -25.54 15.21
N HIS A 1191 -22.80 -25.67 15.03
CA HIS A 1191 -22.23 -26.89 14.46
C HIS A 1191 -22.39 -28.06 15.42
N ARG A 1192 -22.47 -29.28 14.88
CA ARG A 1192 -22.48 -30.49 15.70
C ARG A 1192 -21.17 -30.62 16.48
N ASN A 1193 -21.30 -30.94 17.77
CA ASN A 1193 -20.20 -31.25 18.66
C ASN A 1193 -19.85 -32.72 18.65
#